data_AF-A0A9B0TGJ1-F1
#
_entry.id   AF-A0A9B0TGJ1-F1
#
_cell.length_a   1.000
_cell.length_b   1.000
_cell.length_c   1.000
_cell.angle_alpha   90.00
_cell.angle_beta   90.00
_cell.angle_gamma   90.00
#
_symmetry.space_group_name_H-M   'P 1'
#
loop_
_entity.id
_entity.type
_entity.pdbx_description
1 polymer ?
#
loop_
_entity_poly.entity_id
_entity_poly.type
_entity_poly.pdbx_seq_one_letter_code
_entity_poly.pdbx_strand_id
1 'polypeptide(L)'
;MQLFVRARELHTLEVTGLETVAQIKAHVASLEGVSPEDKVVLLAGSPLQDEATLGQCGVEALMTLEVVGRMLGVGKRKLNRERRMFQEKWERAYFFVEVKNSPMCLICNQTLSVSKEYNLRRHYEANHSKNFVWYTEKMRDEKLSELKKGLKCLLSAAEVMCPEQKQAFASVSLTGNTVAQRVKDMAENLQDRLRDKVKSFVAFSIAVDESTYINSTSQLIIFIRGVDENFDVTEELLDMVPMTDPASENDLFLTVEKSLEKFNVDWSKLVSVTTDGAPRMVCDNTGLVAKLKSKVRMLHKDTELKCIHCIIHQELFCMKRLKVDHVMDVVVNTVNCIRSHGSNHRQFSALLDELDAQYGNLLYHTKVRWLSRGKVLKRFFELMKEIDLFMSSKGKSLPQLTNEDWIRDLAFLVDITNHLNTLNISLQRRSQVVTQMYDSVCSFLAELSLWETHLTVNNLTHFPTLKSVSRNESDGLIYVPKIVELKTEFQKRFFDFKHYENELTLFSSPFSINIDSVHEELQMEVIELQCNTILKTKYDNIGIPEFYKYLGKSYPKYRNHCVKLLSMFGSTYVCEQLFSVMKLSKTKNRSQLKDTRLNSVLHIATRNMRPDIDFLTRTGLGGGARTRSDILRQPPPLSEAAGTG
;
A
#
# COMPACT_ATOMS: atom_id res chain seq x y z
N MET A 1 -53.41 67.71 19.26
CA MET A 1 -52.08 67.31 19.76
C MET A 1 -51.16 66.98 18.60
N GLN A 2 -49.87 67.33 18.72
CA GLN A 2 -48.87 67.02 17.69
C GLN A 2 -48.18 65.70 18.04
N LEU A 3 -47.96 64.82 17.06
CA LEU A 3 -47.27 63.54 17.21
C LEU A 3 -46.14 63.39 16.21
N PHE A 4 -45.12 62.63 16.59
CA PHE A 4 -44.06 62.22 15.68
C PHE A 4 -44.30 60.77 15.25
N VAL A 5 -44.21 60.48 13.95
CA VAL A 5 -44.37 59.12 13.43
C VAL A 5 -43.15 58.75 12.62
N ARG A 6 -42.36 57.82 13.16
CA ARG A 6 -41.12 57.34 12.55
C ARG A 6 -41.42 56.13 11.67
N ALA A 7 -41.38 56.33 10.36
CA ALA A 7 -41.52 55.29 9.34
C ALA A 7 -40.23 55.18 8.52
N ARG A 8 -40.27 55.29 7.18
CA ARG A 8 -39.02 55.45 6.40
C ARG A 8 -38.40 56.81 6.67
N GLU A 9 -39.26 57.82 6.81
CA GLU A 9 -38.90 59.16 7.27
C GLU A 9 -39.67 59.51 8.55
N LEU A 10 -39.24 60.57 9.23
CA LEU A 10 -39.90 61.07 10.42
C LEU A 10 -40.96 62.11 10.01
N HIS A 11 -42.23 61.78 10.25
CA HIS A 11 -43.37 62.65 9.95
C HIS A 11 -43.89 63.32 11.22
N THR A 12 -44.33 64.57 11.12
CA THR A 12 -44.98 65.29 12.22
C THR A 12 -46.45 65.48 11.87
N LEU A 13 -47.36 64.92 12.67
CA LEU A 13 -48.80 64.92 12.41
C LEU A 13 -49.54 65.70 13.50
N GLU A 14 -50.48 66.55 13.11
CA GLU A 14 -51.47 67.11 14.02
C GLU A 14 -52.71 66.22 14.05
N VAL A 15 -53.06 65.77 15.25
CA VAL A 15 -54.17 64.82 15.49
C VAL A 15 -55.00 65.29 16.67
N THR A 16 -56.27 64.91 16.73
CA THR A 16 -57.18 65.25 17.84
C THR A 16 -57.08 64.26 19.01
N GLY A 17 -56.51 63.07 18.78
CA GLY A 17 -56.43 61.95 19.73
C GLY A 17 -57.60 60.97 19.62
N LEU A 18 -58.60 61.29 18.81
CA LEU A 18 -59.74 60.42 18.50
C LEU A 18 -59.50 59.57 17.24
N GLU A 19 -58.44 59.84 16.49
CA GLU A 19 -58.05 59.07 15.33
C GLU A 19 -57.67 57.64 15.72
N THR A 20 -58.00 56.68 14.87
CA THR A 20 -57.60 55.28 15.06
C THR A 20 -56.19 55.03 14.54
N VAL A 21 -55.56 53.97 15.05
CA VAL A 21 -54.24 53.53 14.58
C VAL A 21 -54.25 53.23 13.08
N ALA A 22 -55.34 52.64 12.55
CA ALA A 22 -55.53 52.43 11.11
C ALA A 22 -55.53 53.73 10.31
N GLN A 23 -56.14 54.80 10.85
CA GLN A 23 -56.17 56.10 10.19
C GLN A 23 -54.77 56.74 10.15
N ILE A 24 -54.00 56.65 11.23
CA ILE A 24 -52.60 57.11 11.24
C ILE A 24 -51.74 56.32 10.25
N LYS A 25 -51.93 55.01 10.22
CA LYS A 25 -51.25 54.09 9.30
C LYS A 25 -51.57 54.40 7.83
N ALA A 26 -52.83 54.66 7.51
CA ALA A 26 -53.28 55.06 6.18
C ALA A 26 -52.73 56.44 5.78
N HIS A 27 -52.68 57.38 6.73
CA HIS A 27 -52.13 58.71 6.48
C HIS A 27 -50.63 58.64 6.16
N VAL A 28 -49.83 57.93 6.95
CA VAL A 28 -48.40 57.72 6.68
C VAL A 28 -48.16 56.91 5.40
N ALA A 29 -49.01 55.92 5.12
CA ALA A 29 -48.98 55.17 3.86
C ALA A 29 -49.19 56.06 2.63
N SER A 30 -50.08 57.05 2.72
CA SER A 30 -50.30 58.02 1.64
C SER A 30 -49.12 58.95 1.41
N LEU A 31 -48.44 59.37 2.49
CA LEU A 31 -47.26 60.24 2.41
C LEU A 31 -46.03 59.51 1.85
N GLU A 32 -45.86 58.22 2.17
CA GLU A 32 -44.69 57.43 1.75
C GLU A 32 -44.94 56.57 0.50
N GLY A 33 -46.16 56.58 -0.07
CA GLY A 33 -46.51 55.81 -1.26
C GLY A 33 -46.41 54.28 -1.09
N VAL A 34 -46.84 53.76 0.07
CA VAL A 34 -46.68 52.34 0.46
C VAL A 34 -47.99 51.77 1.01
N SER A 35 -48.26 50.48 0.79
CA SER A 35 -49.52 49.85 1.25
C SER A 35 -49.62 49.83 2.79
N PRO A 36 -50.76 50.25 3.38
CA PRO A 36 -50.97 50.21 4.83
C PRO A 36 -51.20 48.79 5.37
N GLU A 37 -51.51 47.81 4.50
CA GLU A 37 -51.94 46.46 4.89
C GLU A 37 -50.81 45.64 5.54
N ASP A 38 -49.56 45.91 5.14
CA ASP A 38 -48.35 45.19 5.57
C ASP A 38 -47.52 45.94 6.62
N LYS A 39 -48.08 46.97 7.26
CA LYS A 39 -47.40 47.75 8.32
C LYS A 39 -47.99 47.45 9.71
N VAL A 40 -47.25 47.75 10.78
CA VAL A 40 -47.71 47.72 12.17
C VAL A 40 -47.21 48.98 12.86
N VAL A 41 -48.08 49.65 13.62
CA VAL A 41 -47.71 50.82 14.41
C VAL A 41 -47.35 50.37 15.83
N LEU A 42 -46.22 50.82 16.33
CA LEU A 42 -45.69 50.53 17.66
C LEU A 42 -45.67 51.82 18.51
N LEU A 43 -46.00 51.70 19.79
CA LEU A 43 -45.70 52.70 20.81
C LEU A 43 -44.73 52.07 21.81
N ALA A 44 -43.57 52.71 22.00
CA ALA A 44 -42.49 52.20 22.87
C ALA A 44 -42.15 50.70 22.63
N GLY A 45 -42.16 50.27 21.35
CA GLY A 45 -41.87 48.89 20.94
C GLY A 45 -43.05 47.91 21.03
N SER A 46 -44.22 48.31 21.55
CA SER A 46 -45.40 47.45 21.65
C SER A 46 -46.39 47.70 20.51
N PRO A 47 -46.91 46.66 19.83
CA PRO A 47 -47.82 46.83 18.69
C PRO A 47 -49.21 47.29 19.12
N LEU A 48 -49.70 48.33 18.46
CA LEU A 48 -51.05 48.84 18.64
C LEU A 48 -52.03 48.15 17.67
N GLN A 49 -53.28 47.98 18.10
CA GLN A 49 -54.34 47.42 17.26
C GLN A 49 -54.95 48.49 16.36
N ASP A 50 -55.25 48.12 15.12
CA ASP A 50 -55.65 49.05 14.06
C ASP A 50 -56.99 49.78 14.38
N GLU A 51 -57.87 49.16 15.16
CA GLU A 51 -59.18 49.69 15.54
C GLU A 51 -59.17 50.59 16.79
N ALA A 52 -58.08 50.60 17.56
CA ALA A 52 -57.98 51.41 18.78
C ALA A 52 -57.73 52.89 18.47
N THR A 53 -58.30 53.80 19.27
CA THR A 53 -58.00 55.24 19.15
C THR A 53 -56.68 55.59 19.84
N LEU A 54 -56.01 56.64 19.37
CA LEU A 54 -54.74 57.09 19.95
C LEU A 54 -54.85 57.39 21.45
N GLY A 55 -55.95 58.00 21.89
CA GLY A 55 -56.23 58.21 23.31
C GLY A 55 -56.38 56.91 24.11
N GLN A 56 -57.01 55.87 23.54
CA GLN A 56 -57.12 54.55 24.18
C GLN A 56 -55.78 53.80 24.26
N CYS A 57 -54.86 54.09 23.34
CA CYS A 57 -53.51 53.55 23.34
C CYS A 57 -52.55 54.28 24.29
N GLY A 58 -53.01 55.31 25.01
CA GLY A 58 -52.18 56.11 25.90
C GLY A 58 -51.17 57.00 25.17
N VAL A 59 -51.48 57.40 23.93
CA VAL A 59 -50.62 58.29 23.15
C VAL A 59 -50.86 59.73 23.56
N GLU A 60 -49.82 60.39 24.08
CA GLU A 60 -49.85 61.79 24.49
C GLU A 60 -49.14 62.70 23.49
N ALA A 61 -49.30 64.02 23.64
CA ALA A 61 -48.65 65.00 22.78
C ALA A 61 -47.11 64.83 22.77
N LEU A 62 -46.50 65.01 21.60
CA LEU A 62 -45.07 64.88 21.33
C LEU A 62 -44.49 63.45 21.45
N MET A 63 -45.33 62.43 21.65
CA MET A 63 -44.86 61.05 21.59
C MET A 63 -44.48 60.63 20.17
N THR A 64 -43.56 59.66 20.09
CA THR A 64 -43.13 59.06 18.81
C THR A 64 -43.73 57.68 18.63
N LEU A 65 -44.48 57.49 17.55
CA LEU A 65 -44.96 56.18 17.09
C LEU A 65 -44.02 55.63 16.02
N GLU A 66 -43.74 54.33 16.04
CA GLU A 66 -42.91 53.68 15.01
C GLU A 66 -43.76 52.83 14.07
N VAL A 67 -43.63 53.03 12.76
CA VAL A 67 -44.35 52.23 11.77
C VAL A 67 -43.40 51.26 11.10
N VAL A 68 -43.49 49.99 11.48
CA VAL A 68 -42.62 48.92 10.98
C VAL A 68 -43.37 48.01 10.01
N GLY A 69 -42.66 47.42 9.06
CA GLY A 69 -43.23 46.37 8.21
C GLY A 69 -43.57 45.14 9.04
N ARG A 70 -44.78 44.62 8.90
CA ARG A 70 -45.19 43.34 9.48
C ARG A 70 -44.34 42.27 8.79
N MET A 71 -43.38 41.68 9.52
CA MET A 71 -42.87 40.37 9.12
C MET A 71 -44.02 39.38 9.34
N LEU A 72 -44.92 39.30 8.37
CA LEU A 72 -45.77 38.13 8.21
C LEU A 72 -44.80 36.96 8.11
N GLY A 73 -44.71 36.20 9.21
CA GLY A 73 -44.17 34.86 9.18
C GLY A 73 -44.82 34.20 7.99
N VAL A 74 -44.02 33.95 6.95
CA VAL A 74 -44.51 33.41 5.69
C VAL A 74 -45.09 32.05 6.06
N GLY A 75 -46.41 32.04 6.28
CA GLY A 75 -47.20 30.83 6.30
C GLY A 75 -46.73 30.07 5.09
N LYS A 76 -46.16 28.88 5.33
CA LYS A 76 -45.71 27.98 4.28
C LYS A 76 -46.77 28.04 3.19
N ARG A 77 -46.41 28.57 2.01
CA ARG A 77 -47.21 28.34 0.79
C ARG A 77 -47.55 26.87 0.85
N LYS A 78 -48.84 26.51 0.87
CA LYS A 78 -49.27 25.11 0.93
C LYS A 78 -48.50 24.38 -0.18
N LEU A 79 -47.56 23.55 0.26
CA LEU A 79 -46.45 23.00 -0.53
C LEU A 79 -46.91 21.90 -1.50
N ASN A 80 -48.21 21.84 -1.80
CA ASN A 80 -48.88 20.72 -2.46
C ASN A 80 -49.35 21.04 -3.90
N ARG A 81 -48.94 22.17 -4.49
CA ARG A 81 -49.31 22.51 -5.89
C ARG A 81 -48.16 22.76 -6.86
N GLU A 82 -46.91 22.81 -6.40
CA GLU A 82 -45.76 22.68 -7.29
C GLU A 82 -45.22 21.26 -7.15
N ARG A 83 -45.19 20.49 -8.24
CA ARG A 83 -44.54 19.18 -8.33
C ARG A 83 -43.03 19.30 -8.02
N ARG A 84 -42.65 19.44 -6.75
CA ARG A 84 -41.27 19.42 -6.23
C ARG A 84 -40.76 17.99 -6.05
N MET A 85 -41.13 17.13 -6.97
CA MET A 85 -40.66 15.76 -7.03
C MET A 85 -39.36 15.75 -7.83
N PHE A 86 -38.44 14.89 -7.42
CA PHE A 86 -37.27 14.60 -8.23
C PHE A 86 -37.69 14.12 -9.62
N GLN A 87 -37.00 14.59 -10.67
CA GLN A 87 -37.28 14.18 -12.05
C GLN A 87 -36.16 13.28 -12.54
N GLU A 88 -36.48 12.12 -13.10
CA GLU A 88 -35.48 11.17 -13.63
C GLU A 88 -34.59 11.79 -14.72
N LYS A 89 -35.12 12.77 -15.48
CA LYS A 89 -34.30 13.52 -16.46
C LYS A 89 -33.08 14.20 -15.83
N TRP A 90 -33.14 14.55 -14.53
CA TRP A 90 -32.03 15.16 -13.81
C TRP A 90 -30.89 14.17 -13.50
N GLU A 91 -31.16 12.87 -13.54
CA GLU A 91 -30.13 11.85 -13.38
C GLU A 91 -29.14 11.91 -14.55
N ARG A 92 -29.63 11.95 -15.78
CA ARG A 92 -28.79 12.06 -16.98
C ARG A 92 -28.22 13.47 -17.16
N ALA A 93 -29.04 14.49 -16.92
CA ALA A 93 -28.65 15.88 -17.15
C ALA A 93 -27.59 16.36 -16.16
N TYR A 94 -27.71 16.01 -14.88
CA TYR A 94 -26.89 16.59 -13.81
C TYR A 94 -26.23 15.54 -12.90
N PHE A 95 -26.40 14.24 -13.17
CA PHE A 95 -25.92 13.15 -12.32
C PHE A 95 -26.43 13.24 -10.89
N PHE A 96 -27.73 13.43 -10.71
CA PHE A 96 -28.37 13.35 -9.38
C PHE A 96 -29.23 12.10 -9.25
N VAL A 97 -29.51 11.65 -8.03
CA VAL A 97 -30.54 10.65 -7.71
C VAL A 97 -31.33 11.09 -6.50
N GLU A 98 -32.55 10.58 -6.34
CA GLU A 98 -33.33 10.81 -5.14
C GLU A 98 -32.97 9.81 -4.04
N VAL A 99 -32.55 10.32 -2.89
CA VAL A 99 -32.30 9.53 -1.67
C VAL A 99 -33.09 10.18 -0.53
N LYS A 100 -34.06 9.45 0.05
CA LYS A 100 -34.99 9.95 1.09
C LYS A 100 -35.64 11.29 0.73
N ASN A 101 -36.24 11.39 -0.46
CA ASN A 101 -36.92 12.59 -0.96
C ASN A 101 -36.01 13.83 -1.11
N SER A 102 -34.69 13.63 -1.14
CA SER A 102 -33.71 14.69 -1.36
C SER A 102 -32.78 14.34 -2.53
N PRO A 103 -32.45 15.31 -3.41
CA PRO A 103 -31.55 15.10 -4.53
C PRO A 103 -30.10 15.01 -4.02
N MET A 104 -29.46 13.87 -4.28
CA MET A 104 -28.05 13.63 -4.02
C MET A 104 -27.28 13.62 -5.33
N CYS A 105 -26.19 14.39 -5.42
CA CYS A 105 -25.31 14.35 -6.57
C CYS A 105 -24.54 13.02 -6.57
N LEU A 106 -24.65 12.20 -7.62
CA LEU A 106 -23.89 10.95 -7.75
C LEU A 106 -22.39 11.16 -7.98
N ILE A 107 -21.97 12.37 -8.38
CA ILE A 107 -20.55 12.67 -8.59
C ILE A 107 -19.87 12.91 -7.25
N CYS A 108 -20.47 13.74 -6.38
CA CYS A 108 -19.86 14.15 -5.11
C CYS A 108 -20.61 13.79 -3.84
N ASN A 109 -21.72 13.08 -3.95
CA ASN A 109 -22.61 12.66 -2.88
C ASN A 109 -23.10 13.81 -1.99
N GLN A 110 -23.07 15.04 -2.48
CA GLN A 110 -23.68 16.18 -1.82
C GLN A 110 -25.20 16.12 -1.98
N THR A 111 -25.91 16.09 -0.86
CA THR A 111 -27.37 16.20 -0.81
C THR A 111 -27.78 17.67 -0.83
N LEU A 112 -28.67 18.05 -1.75
CA LEU A 112 -29.29 19.37 -1.74
C LEU A 112 -30.62 19.29 -0.99
N SER A 113 -30.90 20.29 -0.15
CA SER A 113 -32.11 20.35 0.67
C SER A 113 -33.39 20.60 -0.14
N VAL A 114 -33.27 21.01 -1.40
CA VAL A 114 -34.40 21.43 -2.25
C VAL A 114 -34.28 20.86 -3.66
N SER A 115 -35.23 19.99 -4.03
CA SER A 115 -35.45 19.39 -5.36
C SER A 115 -35.90 20.41 -6.41
N LYS A 116 -35.00 21.31 -6.83
CA LYS A 116 -35.23 22.28 -7.89
C LYS A 116 -34.17 22.18 -8.96
N GLU A 117 -34.60 22.09 -10.22
CA GLU A 117 -33.71 22.00 -11.39
C GLU A 117 -32.61 23.06 -11.37
N TYR A 118 -32.95 24.31 -11.02
CA TYR A 118 -31.97 25.39 -10.85
C TYR A 118 -30.85 25.06 -9.85
N ASN A 119 -31.16 24.45 -8.71
CA ASN A 119 -30.18 24.11 -7.68
C ASN A 119 -29.24 22.99 -8.14
N LEU A 120 -29.82 21.95 -8.76
CA LEU A 120 -29.06 20.82 -9.29
C LEU A 120 -28.16 21.26 -10.45
N ARG A 121 -28.73 22.06 -11.37
CA ARG A 121 -28.01 22.64 -12.50
C ARG A 121 -26.88 23.55 -12.04
N ARG A 122 -27.14 24.48 -11.11
CA ARG A 122 -26.11 25.38 -10.56
C ARG A 122 -25.00 24.59 -9.87
N HIS A 123 -25.33 23.57 -9.07
CA HIS A 123 -24.35 22.69 -8.45
C HIS A 123 -23.49 21.96 -9.50
N TYR A 124 -24.14 21.37 -10.51
CA TYR A 124 -23.45 20.67 -11.58
C TYR A 124 -22.57 21.62 -12.42
N GLU A 125 -23.09 22.78 -12.80
CA GLU A 125 -22.38 23.79 -13.58
C GLU A 125 -21.17 24.35 -12.85
N ALA A 126 -21.31 24.66 -11.56
CA ALA A 126 -20.23 25.22 -10.75
C ALA A 126 -19.13 24.19 -10.43
N ASN A 127 -19.50 22.94 -10.13
CA ASN A 127 -18.57 21.97 -9.54
C ASN A 127 -18.08 20.90 -10.54
N HIS A 128 -18.88 20.55 -11.54
CA HIS A 128 -18.65 19.34 -12.35
C HIS A 128 -18.60 19.58 -13.85
N SER A 129 -19.28 20.61 -14.38
CA SER A 129 -19.47 20.81 -15.83
C SER A 129 -18.19 20.65 -16.64
N LYS A 130 -17.10 21.31 -16.22
CA LYS A 130 -15.78 21.28 -16.89
C LYS A 130 -15.26 19.87 -17.16
N ASN A 131 -15.53 18.92 -16.27
CA ASN A 131 -15.04 17.53 -16.39
C ASN A 131 -15.90 16.68 -17.35
N PHE A 132 -17.11 17.12 -17.67
CA PHE A 132 -18.10 16.35 -18.43
C PHE A 132 -18.63 17.08 -19.68
N VAL A 133 -18.01 18.20 -20.09
CA VAL A 133 -18.41 18.97 -21.29
C VAL A 133 -18.33 18.14 -22.57
N TRP A 134 -17.33 17.25 -22.66
CA TRP A 134 -17.04 16.45 -23.85
C TRP A 134 -17.76 15.10 -23.90
N TYR A 135 -18.59 14.78 -22.91
CA TYR A 135 -19.28 13.49 -22.86
C TYR A 135 -20.41 13.43 -23.88
N THR A 136 -20.39 12.41 -24.73
CA THR A 136 -21.55 12.08 -25.57
C THR A 136 -22.68 11.49 -24.71
N GLU A 137 -23.89 11.48 -25.26
CA GLU A 137 -25.08 10.92 -24.61
C GLU A 137 -24.85 9.50 -24.07
N LYS A 138 -24.28 8.62 -24.90
CA LYS A 138 -23.95 7.24 -24.52
C LYS A 138 -22.95 7.16 -23.37
N MET A 139 -21.94 8.02 -23.37
CA MET A 139 -20.92 8.07 -22.31
C MET A 139 -21.50 8.56 -20.98
N ARG A 140 -22.49 9.47 -21.01
CA ARG A 140 -23.20 9.89 -19.80
C ARG A 140 -24.03 8.74 -19.21
N ASP A 141 -24.70 7.96 -20.05
CA ASP A 141 -25.52 6.83 -19.60
C ASP A 141 -24.66 5.71 -18.99
N GLU A 142 -23.54 5.37 -19.61
CA GLU A 142 -22.56 4.43 -19.08
C GLU A 142 -22.01 4.91 -17.72
N LYS A 143 -21.67 6.20 -17.61
CA LYS A 143 -21.17 6.78 -16.36
C LYS A 143 -22.22 6.82 -15.26
N LEU A 144 -23.46 7.17 -15.61
CA LEU A 144 -24.59 7.18 -14.67
C LEU A 144 -24.85 5.78 -14.09
N SER A 145 -24.81 4.75 -14.95
CA SER A 145 -24.95 3.34 -14.54
C SER A 145 -23.85 2.90 -13.60
N GLU A 146 -22.59 3.25 -13.90
CA GLU A 146 -21.43 2.97 -13.02
C GLU A 146 -21.61 3.59 -11.63
N LEU A 147 -21.96 4.88 -11.57
CA LEU A 147 -22.13 5.62 -10.32
C LEU A 147 -23.29 5.07 -9.47
N LYS A 148 -24.44 4.75 -10.10
CA LYS A 148 -25.58 4.12 -9.43
C LYS A 148 -25.23 2.75 -8.85
N LYS A 149 -24.50 1.93 -9.61
CA LYS A 149 -24.05 0.61 -9.16
C LYS A 149 -23.11 0.72 -7.97
N GLY A 150 -22.17 1.66 -7.99
CA GLY A 150 -21.25 1.93 -6.88
C GLY A 150 -21.98 2.31 -5.58
N LEU A 151 -22.92 3.26 -5.65
CA LEU A 151 -23.72 3.68 -4.50
C LEU A 151 -24.57 2.53 -3.94
N LYS A 152 -25.21 1.73 -4.82
CA LYS A 152 -26.02 0.58 -4.41
C LYS A 152 -25.19 -0.46 -3.65
N CYS A 153 -24.02 -0.82 -4.16
CA CYS A 153 -23.13 -1.78 -3.49
C CYS A 153 -22.69 -1.28 -2.10
N LEU A 154 -22.33 -0.01 -1.98
CA LEU A 154 -21.92 0.59 -0.70
C LEU A 154 -23.05 0.56 0.33
N LEU A 155 -24.26 0.94 -0.07
CA LEU A 155 -25.42 0.96 0.82
C LEU A 155 -25.87 -0.45 1.22
N SER A 156 -25.80 -1.43 0.32
CA SER A 156 -26.10 -2.83 0.64
C SER A 156 -25.05 -3.42 1.60
N ALA A 157 -23.76 -3.11 1.42
CA ALA A 157 -22.73 -3.55 2.35
C ALA A 157 -22.91 -2.93 3.75
N ALA A 158 -23.21 -1.63 3.81
CA ALA A 158 -23.49 -0.92 5.07
C ALA A 158 -24.74 -1.47 5.78
N GLU A 159 -25.77 -1.90 5.03
CA GLU A 159 -26.98 -2.52 5.60
C GLU A 159 -26.71 -3.86 6.28
N VAL A 160 -25.77 -4.66 5.75
CA VAL A 160 -25.38 -5.94 6.36
C VAL A 160 -24.43 -5.73 7.54
N MET A 161 -23.44 -4.83 7.41
CA MET A 161 -22.37 -4.68 8.40
C MET A 161 -22.73 -3.74 9.55
N CYS A 162 -23.35 -2.58 9.25
CA CYS A 162 -23.58 -1.50 10.21
C CYS A 162 -24.88 -0.73 9.85
N PRO A 163 -26.07 -1.36 9.98
CA PRO A 163 -27.33 -0.79 9.50
C PRO A 163 -27.65 0.57 10.12
N GLU A 164 -27.25 0.79 11.37
CA GLU A 164 -27.41 2.06 12.09
C GLU A 164 -26.67 3.23 11.43
N GLN A 165 -25.56 2.94 10.76
CA GLN A 165 -24.68 3.93 10.12
C GLN A 165 -24.88 4.03 8.60
N LYS A 166 -25.83 3.28 8.02
CA LYS A 166 -26.13 3.27 6.57
C LYS A 166 -26.27 4.66 5.96
N GLN A 167 -26.77 5.62 6.74
CA GLN A 167 -26.96 7.01 6.31
C GLN A 167 -25.64 7.80 6.25
N ALA A 168 -24.70 7.52 7.16
CA ALA A 168 -23.37 8.10 7.11
C ALA A 168 -22.66 7.67 5.81
N PHE A 169 -22.78 6.39 5.42
CA PHE A 169 -22.25 5.87 4.16
C PHE A 169 -22.85 6.57 2.92
N ALA A 170 -24.14 6.90 2.93
CA ALA A 170 -24.76 7.66 1.84
C ALA A 170 -24.18 9.08 1.68
N SER A 171 -23.72 9.68 2.79
CA SER A 171 -23.12 11.03 2.80
C SER A 171 -21.62 11.07 2.51
N VAL A 172 -20.96 9.90 2.40
CA VAL A 172 -19.53 9.84 2.08
C VAL A 172 -19.33 10.22 0.61
N SER A 173 -18.70 11.38 0.35
CA SER A 173 -18.25 11.75 -1.00
C SER A 173 -17.27 10.72 -1.55
N LEU A 174 -17.67 10.05 -2.63
CA LEU A 174 -16.85 9.09 -3.38
C LEU A 174 -16.24 9.72 -4.65
N THR A 175 -16.15 11.06 -4.74
CA THR A 175 -15.46 11.66 -5.89
C THR A 175 -14.04 11.11 -5.96
N GLY A 176 -13.53 10.92 -7.18
CA GLY A 176 -12.13 10.52 -7.37
C GLY A 176 -11.13 11.45 -6.68
N ASN A 177 -11.45 12.74 -6.52
CA ASN A 177 -10.60 13.70 -5.82
C ASN A 177 -10.65 13.55 -4.29
N THR A 178 -11.82 13.33 -3.70
CA THR A 178 -11.97 13.07 -2.26
C THR A 178 -11.29 11.76 -1.86
N VAL A 179 -11.46 10.70 -2.66
CA VAL A 179 -10.77 9.42 -2.42
C VAL A 179 -9.27 9.60 -2.55
N ALA A 180 -8.79 10.32 -3.59
CA ALA A 180 -7.38 10.59 -3.76
C ALA A 180 -6.78 11.41 -2.60
N GLN A 181 -7.51 12.39 -2.07
CA GLN A 181 -7.07 13.18 -0.92
C GLN A 181 -7.00 12.32 0.34
N ARG A 182 -8.01 11.49 0.63
CA ARG A 182 -7.97 10.58 1.79
C ARG A 182 -6.83 9.58 1.71
N VAL A 183 -6.56 9.05 0.52
CA VAL A 183 -5.39 8.19 0.27
C VAL A 183 -4.09 8.95 0.53
N LYS A 184 -4.02 10.22 0.15
CA LYS A 184 -2.86 11.06 0.45
C LYS A 184 -2.72 11.27 1.97
N ASP A 185 -3.79 11.65 2.66
CA ASP A 185 -3.77 11.90 4.11
C ASP A 185 -3.37 10.65 4.91
N MET A 186 -3.90 9.48 4.50
CA MET A 186 -3.51 8.18 5.10
C MET A 186 -2.03 7.85 4.85
N ALA A 187 -1.52 8.11 3.64
CA ALA A 187 -0.11 7.88 3.33
C ALA A 187 0.82 8.82 4.11
N GLU A 188 0.44 10.09 4.28
CA GLU A 188 1.19 11.07 5.08
C GLU A 188 1.19 10.67 6.56
N ASN A 189 0.03 10.29 7.12
CA ASN A 189 -0.04 9.79 8.50
C ASN A 189 0.85 8.56 8.71
N LEU A 190 0.86 7.61 7.77
CA LEU A 190 1.77 6.47 7.84
C LEU A 190 3.24 6.90 7.83
N GLN A 191 3.62 7.89 7.02
CA GLN A 191 4.98 8.42 6.99
C GLN A 191 5.38 9.04 8.34
N ASP A 192 4.50 9.82 8.96
CA ASP A 192 4.75 10.43 10.26
C ASP A 192 4.85 9.39 11.37
N ARG A 193 3.97 8.38 11.36
CA ARG A 193 4.06 7.27 12.31
C ARG A 193 5.37 6.49 12.17
N LEU A 194 5.83 6.25 10.94
CA LEU A 194 7.11 5.58 10.70
C LEU A 194 8.27 6.46 11.20
N ARG A 195 8.25 7.76 10.92
CA ARG A 195 9.24 8.73 11.41
C ARG A 195 9.34 8.72 12.94
N ASP A 196 8.21 8.61 13.65
CA ASP A 196 8.23 8.50 15.10
C ASP A 196 8.75 7.14 15.58
N LYS A 197 8.37 6.05 14.91
CA LYS A 197 8.85 4.70 15.25
C LYS A 197 10.35 4.55 15.02
N VAL A 198 10.91 5.18 13.99
CA VAL A 198 12.36 5.17 13.68
C VAL A 198 13.19 5.66 14.86
N LYS A 199 12.69 6.63 15.64
CA LYS A 199 13.40 7.18 16.81
C LYS A 199 13.59 6.13 17.90
N SER A 200 12.70 5.15 18.01
CA SER A 200 12.78 4.08 19.01
C SER A 200 13.69 2.93 18.63
N PHE A 201 14.22 2.90 17.39
CA PHE A 201 15.09 1.81 16.97
C PHE A 201 16.42 1.89 17.74
N VAL A 202 16.88 0.72 18.18
CA VAL A 202 18.23 0.49 18.71
C VAL A 202 19.18 0.21 17.55
N ALA A 203 18.71 -0.53 16.55
CA ALA A 203 19.43 -0.81 15.32
C ALA A 203 18.47 -0.89 14.13
N PHE A 204 18.94 -0.52 12.94
CA PHE A 204 18.18 -0.69 11.70
C PHE A 204 19.07 -1.02 10.51
N SER A 205 18.46 -1.60 9.48
CA SER A 205 19.09 -1.82 8.18
C SER A 205 18.15 -1.37 7.06
N ILE A 206 18.71 -1.25 5.86
CA ILE A 206 17.95 -0.92 4.66
C ILE A 206 18.11 -1.97 3.56
N ALA A 207 17.04 -2.21 2.81
CA ALA A 207 17.06 -2.95 1.56
C ALA A 207 16.77 -1.98 0.42
N VAL A 208 17.66 -1.95 -0.57
CA VAL A 208 17.60 -1.02 -1.69
C VAL A 208 17.59 -1.79 -2.99
N ASP A 209 16.62 -1.48 -3.84
CA ASP A 209 16.46 -2.11 -5.15
C ASP A 209 16.01 -1.09 -6.18
N GLU A 210 16.53 -1.20 -7.40
CA GLU A 210 16.19 -0.34 -8.52
C GLU A 210 15.64 -1.22 -9.64
N SER A 211 14.42 -0.91 -10.12
CA SER A 211 13.91 -1.57 -11.33
C SER A 211 13.36 -0.58 -12.35
N THR A 212 13.55 -0.95 -13.62
CA THR A 212 13.06 -0.17 -14.76
C THR A 212 11.57 -0.43 -14.97
N TYR A 213 10.77 0.64 -14.92
CA TYR A 213 9.33 0.56 -15.15
C TYR A 213 8.97 0.65 -16.64
N ILE A 214 7.72 0.29 -17.00
CA ILE A 214 7.19 0.16 -18.38
C ILE A 214 7.36 1.44 -19.24
N ASN A 215 7.56 2.60 -18.61
CA ASN A 215 7.77 3.88 -19.28
C ASN A 215 9.25 4.32 -19.33
N SER A 216 10.19 3.39 -19.19
CA SER A 216 11.65 3.63 -19.17
C SER A 216 12.16 4.49 -18.02
N THR A 217 11.33 4.92 -17.07
CA THR A 217 11.76 5.53 -15.81
C THR A 217 12.13 4.43 -14.81
N SER A 218 13.37 4.41 -14.31
CA SER A 218 13.70 3.53 -13.20
C SER A 218 13.15 4.08 -11.88
N GLN A 219 12.82 3.16 -10.97
CA GLN A 219 12.32 3.53 -9.66
C GLN A 219 13.15 2.84 -8.59
N LEU A 220 13.65 3.66 -7.67
CA LEU A 220 14.38 3.24 -6.50
C LEU A 220 13.39 2.98 -5.37
N ILE A 221 13.49 1.82 -4.77
CA ILE A 221 12.70 1.43 -3.60
C ILE A 221 13.66 1.24 -2.43
N ILE A 222 13.30 1.83 -1.30
CA ILE A 222 14.05 1.72 -0.05
C ILE A 222 13.11 1.18 1.02
N PHE A 223 13.42 0.00 1.55
CA PHE A 223 12.78 -0.54 2.75
C PHE A 223 13.69 -0.32 3.96
N ILE A 224 13.08 -0.11 5.11
CA ILE A 224 13.76 -0.06 6.40
C ILE A 224 13.27 -1.22 7.27
N ARG A 225 14.21 -1.85 7.99
CA ARG A 225 13.91 -2.81 9.03
C ARG A 225 14.63 -2.41 10.29
N GLY A 226 13.87 -2.05 11.32
CA GLY A 226 14.39 -1.59 12.60
C GLY A 226 13.89 -2.45 13.75
N VAL A 227 14.68 -2.48 14.82
CA VAL A 227 14.39 -3.24 16.03
C VAL A 227 14.52 -2.31 17.22
N ASP A 228 13.52 -2.30 18.09
CA ASP A 228 13.52 -1.50 19.31
C ASP A 228 14.08 -2.26 20.53
N GLU A 229 14.10 -1.60 21.69
CA GLU A 229 14.63 -2.17 22.93
C GLU A 229 13.89 -3.45 23.39
N ASN A 230 12.64 -3.64 22.96
CA ASN A 230 11.82 -4.82 23.29
C ASN A 230 11.98 -5.96 22.27
N PHE A 231 12.92 -5.84 21.33
CA PHE A 231 13.09 -6.76 20.21
C PHE A 231 11.86 -6.83 19.28
N ASP A 232 11.04 -5.77 19.23
CA ASP A 232 9.96 -5.69 18.25
C ASP A 232 10.53 -5.22 16.91
N VAL A 233 10.39 -6.08 15.90
CA VAL A 233 10.87 -5.84 14.55
C VAL A 233 9.81 -5.05 13.77
N THR A 234 10.20 -3.93 13.19
CA THR A 234 9.39 -3.13 12.27
C THR A 234 10.02 -3.16 10.90
N GLU A 235 9.33 -3.70 9.90
CA GLU A 235 9.77 -3.77 8.50
C GLU A 235 8.76 -3.01 7.62
N GLU A 236 9.19 -1.91 7.00
CA GLU A 236 8.32 -0.96 6.32
C GLU A 236 8.96 -0.33 5.07
N LEU A 237 8.12 0.08 4.12
CA LEU A 237 8.56 0.89 2.97
C LEU A 237 8.96 2.28 3.45
N LEU A 238 10.25 2.63 3.36
CA LEU A 238 10.78 3.93 3.74
C LEU A 238 10.42 4.98 2.69
N ASP A 239 10.93 4.82 1.47
CA ASP A 239 10.68 5.74 0.37
C ASP A 239 10.70 5.02 -0.99
N MET A 240 10.09 5.69 -1.97
CA MET A 240 9.98 5.23 -3.34
C MET A 240 10.21 6.43 -4.25
N VAL A 241 11.37 6.44 -4.91
CA VAL A 241 11.86 7.61 -5.64
C VAL A 241 12.02 7.29 -7.13
N PRO A 242 11.38 8.05 -8.03
CA PRO A 242 11.65 7.93 -9.45
C PRO A 242 13.06 8.45 -9.75
N MET A 243 13.83 7.68 -10.50
CA MET A 243 15.17 8.04 -10.95
C MET A 243 15.08 8.60 -12.38
N THR A 244 15.74 9.72 -12.63
CA THR A 244 15.92 10.28 -13.98
C THR A 244 17.12 9.63 -14.64
N ASP A 245 16.99 9.14 -15.87
CA ASP A 245 18.10 8.56 -16.64
C ASP A 245 18.74 9.65 -17.52
N PRO A 246 20.08 9.86 -17.53
CA PRO A 246 21.13 9.14 -16.80
C PRO A 246 21.49 9.82 -15.47
N ALA A 247 20.94 9.30 -14.37
CA ALA A 247 21.38 9.65 -13.04
C ALA A 247 22.75 9.00 -12.80
N SER A 248 23.75 9.81 -12.47
CA SER A 248 25.07 9.36 -12.06
C SER A 248 25.00 8.44 -10.84
N GLU A 249 26.06 7.70 -10.55
CA GLU A 249 26.17 6.91 -9.31
C GLU A 249 26.14 7.79 -8.05
N ASN A 250 26.53 9.07 -8.16
CA ASN A 250 26.40 10.04 -7.07
C ASN A 250 24.93 10.36 -6.80
N ASP A 251 24.11 10.47 -7.84
CA ASP A 251 22.69 10.79 -7.69
C ASP A 251 21.93 9.69 -6.95
N LEU A 252 22.33 8.42 -7.12
CA LEU A 252 21.76 7.30 -6.37
C LEU A 252 22.03 7.43 -4.86
N PHE A 253 23.29 7.65 -4.48
CA PHE A 253 23.65 7.85 -3.08
C PHE A 253 22.94 9.06 -2.47
N LEU A 254 22.95 10.20 -3.15
CA LEU A 254 22.27 11.42 -2.68
C LEU A 254 20.76 11.20 -2.52
N THR A 255 20.16 10.37 -3.39
CA THR A 255 18.73 10.03 -3.29
C THR A 255 18.45 9.18 -2.05
N VAL A 256 19.30 8.18 -1.76
CA VAL A 256 19.18 7.36 -0.55
C VAL A 256 19.43 8.21 0.70
N GLU A 257 20.47 9.04 0.70
CA GLU A 257 20.81 9.94 1.80
C GLU A 257 19.64 10.90 2.11
N LYS A 258 19.10 11.56 1.09
CA LYS A 258 17.93 12.44 1.22
C LYS A 258 16.70 11.69 1.74
N SER A 259 16.49 10.45 1.33
CA SER A 259 15.40 9.61 1.82
C SER A 259 15.57 9.27 3.29
N LEU A 260 16.80 9.01 3.74
CA LEU A 260 17.12 8.74 5.15
C LEU A 260 16.99 10.01 6.02
N GLU A 261 17.50 11.15 5.54
CA GLU A 261 17.36 12.46 6.17
C GLU A 261 15.88 12.84 6.33
N LYS A 262 15.05 12.56 5.31
CA LYS A 262 13.61 12.78 5.36
C LYS A 262 12.94 12.06 6.53
N PHE A 263 13.49 10.98 7.08
CA PHE A 263 12.95 10.30 8.26
C PHE A 263 13.74 10.58 9.55
N ASN A 264 14.76 11.44 9.49
CA ASN A 264 15.63 11.80 10.60
C ASN A 264 16.23 10.55 11.30
N VAL A 265 16.70 9.60 10.49
CA VAL A 265 17.35 8.39 10.99
C VAL A 265 18.70 8.73 11.63
N ASP A 266 19.07 7.97 12.65
CA ASP A 266 20.38 8.07 13.29
C ASP A 266 21.38 7.14 12.59
N TRP A 267 22.33 7.70 11.84
CA TRP A 267 23.32 6.94 11.09
C TRP A 267 24.19 6.01 11.94
N SER A 268 24.33 6.27 13.25
CA SER A 268 25.07 5.39 14.17
C SER A 268 24.41 4.02 14.35
N LYS A 269 23.10 3.94 14.08
CA LYS A 269 22.28 2.74 14.27
C LYS A 269 22.13 1.92 12.98
N LEU A 270 22.70 2.38 11.86
CA LEU A 270 22.65 1.67 10.59
C LEU A 270 23.61 0.46 10.62
N VAL A 271 23.05 -0.75 10.58
CA VAL A 271 23.79 -2.01 10.70
C VAL A 271 24.20 -2.55 9.33
N SER A 272 23.26 -2.61 8.39
CA SER A 272 23.52 -3.18 7.08
C SER A 272 22.73 -2.54 5.95
N VAL A 273 23.25 -2.72 4.74
CA VAL A 273 22.56 -2.44 3.48
C VAL A 273 22.48 -3.72 2.64
N THR A 274 21.30 -4.00 2.09
CA THR A 274 21.06 -5.15 1.22
C THR A 274 20.68 -4.69 -0.19
N THR A 275 21.35 -5.22 -1.22
CA THR A 275 21.15 -4.83 -2.63
C THR A 275 21.11 -6.04 -3.57
N ASP A 276 20.67 -5.85 -4.80
CA ASP A 276 20.63 -6.87 -5.87
C ASP A 276 22.01 -7.22 -6.47
N GLY A 277 23.07 -6.54 -6.03
CA GLY A 277 24.42 -6.75 -6.55
C GLY A 277 24.69 -6.09 -7.90
N ALA A 278 23.80 -5.25 -8.42
CA ALA A 278 24.04 -4.53 -9.66
C ALA A 278 25.31 -3.64 -9.56
N PRO A 279 26.06 -3.42 -10.66
CA PRO A 279 27.27 -2.60 -10.64
C PRO A 279 27.05 -1.23 -9.98
N ARG A 280 25.94 -0.56 -10.27
CA ARG A 280 25.57 0.72 -9.66
C ARG A 280 25.47 0.70 -8.13
N MET A 281 25.14 -0.47 -7.56
CA MET A 281 25.01 -0.68 -6.13
C MET A 281 26.36 -1.00 -5.46
N VAL A 282 27.18 -1.86 -6.09
CA VAL A 282 28.34 -2.49 -5.42
C VAL A 282 29.70 -2.13 -6.04
N CYS A 283 29.76 -1.30 -7.09
CA CYS A 283 31.02 -0.92 -7.73
C CYS A 283 32.03 -0.34 -6.71
N ASP A 284 33.28 -0.80 -6.82
CA ASP A 284 34.36 -0.42 -5.92
C ASP A 284 34.58 1.09 -5.94
N ASN A 285 34.56 1.71 -4.77
CA ASN A 285 34.73 3.15 -4.51
C ASN A 285 33.64 4.10 -5.06
N THR A 286 32.83 3.70 -6.03
CA THR A 286 31.83 4.60 -6.66
C THR A 286 30.38 4.16 -6.49
N GLY A 287 30.13 2.88 -6.18
CA GLY A 287 28.80 2.32 -5.96
C GLY A 287 28.13 2.84 -4.68
N LEU A 288 26.80 2.68 -4.60
CA LEU A 288 26.00 3.07 -3.43
C LEU A 288 26.58 2.53 -2.11
N VAL A 289 26.92 1.25 -2.08
CA VAL A 289 27.46 0.55 -0.91
C VAL A 289 28.78 1.19 -0.44
N ALA A 290 29.69 1.49 -1.37
CA ALA A 290 30.97 2.12 -1.06
C ALA A 290 30.78 3.52 -0.44
N LYS A 291 29.84 4.31 -0.98
CA LYS A 291 29.53 5.65 -0.47
C LYS A 291 28.86 5.62 0.90
N LEU A 292 27.93 4.69 1.13
CA LEU A 292 27.32 4.48 2.44
C LEU A 292 28.37 4.07 3.48
N LYS A 293 29.29 3.15 3.13
CA LYS A 293 30.42 2.77 3.99
C LYS A 293 31.28 3.99 4.34
N SER A 294 31.64 4.82 3.36
CA SER A 294 32.42 6.04 3.59
C SER A 294 31.69 7.02 4.52
N LYS A 295 30.39 7.26 4.31
CA LYS A 295 29.58 8.15 5.15
C LYS A 295 29.50 7.65 6.60
N VAL A 296 29.24 6.36 6.81
CA VAL A 296 29.18 5.76 8.15
C VAL A 296 30.53 5.87 8.87
N ARG A 297 31.64 5.55 8.19
CA ARG A 297 33.00 5.69 8.77
C ARG A 297 33.36 7.14 9.13
N MET A 298 32.89 8.11 8.35
CA MET A 298 33.11 9.54 8.64
C MET A 298 32.38 9.98 9.91
N LEU A 299 31.19 9.44 10.17
CA LEU A 299 30.38 9.79 11.34
C LEU A 299 30.78 8.98 12.58
N HIS A 300 31.15 7.70 12.40
CA HIS A 300 31.45 6.75 13.47
C HIS A 300 32.62 5.85 13.05
N LYS A 301 33.82 6.19 13.53
CA LYS A 301 35.07 5.51 13.14
C LYS A 301 35.09 4.02 13.45
N ASP A 302 34.37 3.59 14.50
CA ASP A 302 34.37 2.21 15.00
C ASP A 302 33.17 1.38 14.49
N THR A 303 32.32 1.94 13.62
CA THR A 303 31.13 1.24 13.12
C THR A 303 31.36 0.72 11.70
N GLU A 304 31.37 -0.60 11.55
CA GLU A 304 31.39 -1.25 10.24
C GLU A 304 29.98 -1.44 9.69
N LEU A 305 29.71 -0.88 8.50
CA LEU A 305 28.49 -1.15 7.75
C LEU A 305 28.60 -2.50 7.01
N LYS A 306 27.77 -3.46 7.42
CA LYS A 306 27.65 -4.76 6.76
C LYS A 306 26.94 -4.63 5.41
N CYS A 307 27.35 -5.41 4.42
CA CYS A 307 26.77 -5.37 3.09
C CYS A 307 26.34 -6.76 2.65
N ILE A 308 25.06 -6.90 2.31
CA ILE A 308 24.49 -8.15 1.89
C ILE A 308 24.09 -8.03 0.43
N HIS A 309 24.67 -8.90 -0.40
CA HIS A 309 24.11 -9.16 -1.71
C HIS A 309 22.91 -10.11 -1.53
N CYS A 310 21.75 -9.68 -2.00
CA CYS A 310 20.48 -10.40 -1.91
C CYS A 310 20.62 -11.89 -2.22
N ILE A 311 20.33 -12.74 -1.23
CA ILE A 311 20.50 -14.21 -1.33
C ILE A 311 19.76 -14.80 -2.53
N ILE A 312 18.56 -14.29 -2.83
CA ILE A 312 17.73 -14.76 -3.94
C ILE A 312 18.35 -14.40 -5.31
N HIS A 313 18.95 -13.21 -5.43
CA HIS A 313 19.65 -12.83 -6.65
C HIS A 313 20.92 -13.68 -6.84
N GLN A 314 21.66 -13.93 -5.77
CA GLN A 314 22.83 -14.82 -5.80
C GLN A 314 22.47 -16.25 -6.21
N GLU A 315 21.42 -16.81 -5.62
CA GLU A 315 20.87 -18.12 -5.98
C GLU A 315 20.53 -18.18 -7.47
N LEU A 316 19.79 -17.19 -7.98
CA LEU A 316 19.44 -17.08 -9.40
C LEU A 316 20.68 -17.07 -10.32
N PHE A 317 21.79 -16.46 -9.88
CA PHE A 317 23.03 -16.48 -10.66
C PHE A 317 23.73 -17.84 -10.67
N CYS A 318 23.68 -18.62 -9.59
CA CYS A 318 24.20 -19.99 -9.56
C CYS A 318 23.51 -20.86 -10.64
N MET A 319 22.21 -20.69 -10.81
CA MET A 319 21.41 -21.50 -11.73
C MET A 319 21.76 -21.27 -13.20
N LYS A 320 22.15 -20.04 -13.55
CA LYS A 320 22.58 -19.68 -14.91
C LYS A 320 23.83 -20.45 -15.35
N ARG A 321 24.50 -21.15 -14.45
CA ARG A 321 25.72 -21.93 -14.71
C ARG A 321 25.47 -23.37 -15.12
N LEU A 322 24.26 -23.91 -14.95
CA LEU A 322 23.96 -25.30 -15.33
C LEU A 322 24.14 -25.59 -16.84
N LYS A 323 24.19 -24.54 -17.70
CA LYS A 323 24.51 -24.60 -19.15
C LYS A 323 23.83 -25.79 -19.84
N VAL A 324 22.49 -25.80 -19.83
CA VAL A 324 21.66 -26.80 -20.52
C VAL A 324 20.78 -26.12 -21.57
N ASP A 325 21.38 -25.17 -22.30
CA ASP A 325 20.68 -24.31 -23.26
C ASP A 325 20.10 -25.13 -24.42
N HIS A 326 20.76 -26.23 -24.81
CA HIS A 326 20.26 -27.15 -25.84
C HIS A 326 18.92 -27.80 -25.50
N VAL A 327 18.62 -27.99 -24.21
CA VAL A 327 17.29 -28.45 -23.76
C VAL A 327 16.35 -27.26 -23.64
N MET A 328 16.79 -26.19 -22.97
CA MET A 328 15.94 -25.02 -22.69
C MET A 328 15.44 -24.34 -23.97
N ASP A 329 16.27 -24.22 -25.00
CA ASP A 329 15.90 -23.57 -26.27
C ASP A 329 14.81 -24.36 -26.98
N VAL A 330 14.91 -25.69 -27.03
CA VAL A 330 13.89 -26.57 -27.63
C VAL A 330 12.58 -26.45 -26.87
N VAL A 331 12.60 -26.52 -25.53
CA VAL A 331 11.41 -26.41 -24.69
C VAL A 331 10.76 -25.04 -24.88
N VAL A 332 11.53 -23.95 -24.78
CA VAL A 332 11.01 -22.57 -24.91
C VAL A 332 10.44 -22.32 -26.30
N ASN A 333 11.13 -22.72 -27.36
CA ASN A 333 10.65 -22.55 -28.73
C ASN A 333 9.37 -23.35 -29.00
N THR A 334 9.29 -24.58 -28.50
CA THR A 334 8.11 -25.43 -28.63
C THR A 334 6.91 -24.84 -27.88
N VAL A 335 7.11 -24.49 -26.61
CA VAL A 335 6.07 -23.86 -25.78
C VAL A 335 5.60 -22.56 -26.43
N ASN A 336 6.51 -21.72 -26.90
CA ASN A 336 6.16 -20.48 -27.60
C ASN A 336 5.39 -20.75 -28.90
N CYS A 337 5.74 -21.78 -29.68
CA CYS A 337 5.02 -22.15 -30.90
C CYS A 337 3.56 -22.56 -30.60
N ILE A 338 3.35 -23.33 -29.53
CA ILE A 338 2.01 -23.75 -29.07
C ILE A 338 1.24 -22.54 -28.52
N ARG A 339 1.89 -21.70 -27.73
CA ARG A 339 1.23 -20.66 -26.91
C ARG A 339 1.04 -19.31 -27.58
N SER A 340 1.91 -18.92 -28.51
CA SER A 340 1.91 -17.58 -29.14
C SER A 340 0.75 -17.37 -30.11
N HIS A 341 0.23 -18.46 -30.70
CA HIS A 341 -0.87 -18.40 -31.65
C HIS A 341 -2.15 -18.88 -30.97
N GLY A 342 -3.16 -18.01 -30.84
CA GLY A 342 -4.43 -18.34 -30.17
C GLY A 342 -5.17 -19.54 -30.79
N SER A 343 -4.94 -19.82 -32.08
CA SER A 343 -5.43 -21.02 -32.76
C SER A 343 -4.73 -22.30 -32.26
N ASN A 344 -3.39 -22.30 -32.27
CA ASN A 344 -2.58 -23.44 -31.80
C ASN A 344 -2.87 -23.78 -30.34
N HIS A 345 -3.03 -22.76 -29.49
CA HIS A 345 -3.34 -22.94 -28.08
C HIS A 345 -4.68 -23.66 -27.86
N ARG A 346 -5.74 -23.26 -28.59
CA ARG A 346 -7.05 -23.92 -28.50
C ARG A 346 -7.03 -25.34 -29.05
N GLN A 347 -6.33 -25.56 -30.17
CA GLN A 347 -6.19 -26.87 -30.78
C GLN A 347 -5.40 -27.84 -29.90
N PHE A 348 -4.34 -27.36 -29.25
CA PHE A 348 -3.57 -28.17 -28.31
C PHE A 348 -4.38 -28.48 -27.04
N SER A 349 -5.15 -27.53 -26.51
CA SER A 349 -6.08 -27.82 -25.40
C SER A 349 -7.12 -28.87 -25.75
N ALA A 350 -7.73 -28.77 -26.94
CA ALA A 350 -8.69 -29.76 -27.40
C ALA A 350 -8.05 -31.16 -27.55
N LEU A 351 -6.80 -31.24 -28.02
CA LEU A 351 -6.05 -32.50 -28.09
C LEU A 351 -5.78 -33.08 -26.69
N LEU A 352 -5.43 -32.26 -25.71
CA LEU A 352 -5.21 -32.70 -24.33
C LEU A 352 -6.49 -33.23 -23.69
N ASP A 353 -7.63 -32.58 -23.95
CA ASP A 353 -8.94 -33.03 -23.49
C ASP A 353 -9.37 -34.34 -24.17
N GLU A 354 -9.04 -34.52 -25.46
CA GLU A 354 -9.31 -35.75 -26.22
C GLU A 354 -8.48 -36.95 -25.74
N LEU A 355 -7.23 -36.70 -25.34
CA LEU A 355 -6.29 -37.73 -24.86
C LEU A 355 -6.39 -37.99 -23.34
N ASP A 356 -7.34 -37.36 -22.65
CA ASP A 356 -7.49 -37.39 -21.17
C ASP A 356 -6.16 -37.10 -20.44
N ALA A 357 -5.42 -36.11 -20.94
CA ALA A 357 -4.11 -35.77 -20.42
C ALA A 357 -4.20 -35.17 -19.01
N GLN A 358 -3.20 -35.42 -18.17
CA GLN A 358 -3.14 -34.94 -16.78
C GLN A 358 -3.29 -33.42 -16.63
N TYR A 359 -2.96 -32.65 -17.66
CA TYR A 359 -3.07 -31.20 -17.69
C TYR A 359 -3.86 -30.75 -18.92
N GLY A 360 -4.82 -29.83 -18.73
CA GLY A 360 -5.52 -29.19 -19.86
C GLY A 360 -4.71 -28.12 -20.61
N ASN A 361 -3.48 -27.80 -20.18
CA ASN A 361 -2.62 -26.84 -20.88
C ASN A 361 -1.15 -26.76 -20.45
N LEU A 362 -0.31 -26.24 -21.37
CA LEU A 362 1.02 -25.73 -21.11
C LEU A 362 1.00 -24.30 -20.55
N LEU A 363 1.93 -24.01 -19.63
CA LEU A 363 2.12 -22.69 -19.05
C LEU A 363 2.83 -21.76 -20.05
N TYR A 364 2.38 -20.51 -20.16
CA TYR A 364 3.04 -19.50 -21.00
C TYR A 364 4.37 -19.10 -20.39
N HIS A 365 5.44 -19.09 -21.20
CA HIS A 365 6.74 -18.59 -20.78
C HIS A 365 6.84 -17.09 -21.09
N THR A 366 6.82 -16.25 -20.06
CA THR A 366 7.42 -14.92 -20.15
C THR A 366 8.87 -15.04 -19.67
N LYS A 367 9.81 -14.36 -20.34
CA LYS A 367 11.26 -14.33 -20.01
C LYS A 367 11.61 -13.91 -18.56
N VAL A 368 10.62 -13.66 -17.70
CA VAL A 368 10.76 -13.07 -16.38
C VAL A 368 10.32 -14.09 -15.32
N ARG A 369 11.30 -14.52 -14.51
CA ARG A 369 11.28 -15.43 -13.34
C ARG A 369 11.41 -16.94 -13.62
N TRP A 370 12.30 -17.59 -12.87
CA TRP A 370 12.65 -19.01 -13.01
C TRP A 370 11.61 -19.96 -12.39
N LEU A 371 10.86 -19.52 -11.37
CA LEU A 371 9.75 -20.28 -10.76
C LEU A 371 8.72 -20.79 -11.80
N SER A 372 8.55 -20.08 -12.93
CA SER A 372 7.73 -20.56 -14.06
C SER A 372 8.45 -21.56 -14.97
N ARG A 373 9.79 -21.51 -15.09
CA ARG A 373 10.57 -22.41 -15.95
C ARG A 373 10.57 -23.85 -15.42
N GLY A 374 10.70 -24.05 -14.11
CA GLY A 374 10.62 -25.40 -13.51
C GLY A 374 9.27 -26.08 -13.74
N LYS A 375 8.19 -25.33 -13.55
CA LYS A 375 6.83 -25.83 -13.83
C LYS A 375 6.60 -26.09 -15.32
N VAL A 376 7.18 -25.27 -16.20
CA VAL A 376 7.15 -25.49 -17.65
C VAL A 376 7.91 -26.76 -18.04
N LEU A 377 9.13 -26.95 -17.52
CA LEU A 377 9.95 -28.13 -17.79
C LEU A 377 9.25 -29.41 -17.35
N LYS A 378 8.71 -29.43 -16.13
CA LYS A 378 7.98 -30.58 -15.59
C LYS A 378 6.77 -30.94 -16.46
N ARG A 379 5.92 -29.96 -16.79
CA ARG A 379 4.76 -30.19 -17.68
C ARG A 379 5.17 -30.58 -19.09
N PHE A 380 6.27 -30.05 -19.60
CA PHE A 380 6.79 -30.43 -20.92
C PHE A 380 7.22 -31.89 -20.93
N PHE A 381 7.92 -32.34 -19.88
CA PHE A 381 8.32 -33.72 -19.71
C PHE A 381 7.11 -34.67 -19.59
N GLU A 382 6.11 -34.29 -18.79
CA GLU A 382 4.89 -35.10 -18.60
C GLU A 382 4.01 -35.18 -19.85
N LEU A 383 4.08 -34.18 -20.75
CA LEU A 383 3.29 -34.10 -21.99
C LEU A 383 4.11 -34.39 -23.26
N MET A 384 5.27 -35.05 -23.16
CA MET A 384 6.18 -35.21 -24.32
C MET A 384 5.50 -35.90 -25.51
N LYS A 385 4.64 -36.90 -25.27
CA LYS A 385 3.98 -37.67 -26.34
C LYS A 385 2.95 -36.82 -27.08
N GLU A 386 2.15 -36.08 -26.33
CA GLU A 386 1.11 -35.17 -26.82
C GLU A 386 1.74 -34.00 -27.56
N ILE A 387 2.85 -33.47 -27.05
CA ILE A 387 3.63 -32.41 -27.70
C ILE A 387 4.21 -32.92 -29.03
N ASP A 388 4.80 -34.10 -29.07
CA ASP A 388 5.37 -34.66 -30.31
C ASP A 388 4.30 -34.87 -31.39
N LEU A 389 3.16 -35.44 -30.99
CA LEU A 389 2.01 -35.65 -31.88
C LEU A 389 1.49 -34.31 -32.43
N PHE A 390 1.29 -33.32 -31.57
CA PHE A 390 0.81 -32.01 -31.97
C PHE A 390 1.80 -31.32 -32.92
N MET A 391 3.07 -31.31 -32.57
CA MET A 391 4.10 -30.64 -33.34
C MET A 391 4.32 -31.31 -34.71
N SER A 392 4.22 -32.63 -34.78
CA SER A 392 4.20 -33.39 -36.02
C SER A 392 3.01 -33.04 -36.91
N SER A 393 1.80 -32.89 -36.34
CA SER A 393 0.61 -32.43 -37.08
C SER A 393 0.77 -31.02 -37.68
N LYS A 394 1.67 -30.20 -37.13
CA LYS A 394 2.01 -28.86 -37.63
C LYS A 394 3.20 -28.85 -38.60
N GLY A 395 3.72 -30.02 -38.98
CA GLY A 395 4.91 -30.13 -39.83
C GLY A 395 6.19 -29.65 -39.16
N LYS A 396 6.24 -29.66 -37.82
CA LYS A 396 7.39 -29.23 -37.01
C LYS A 396 7.83 -30.35 -36.07
N SER A 397 8.25 -31.49 -36.60
CA SER A 397 8.69 -32.63 -35.79
C SER A 397 9.85 -32.25 -34.86
N LEU A 398 9.91 -32.89 -33.69
CA LEU A 398 10.92 -32.65 -32.66
C LEU A 398 11.82 -33.88 -32.53
N PRO A 399 12.89 -34.01 -33.34
CA PRO A 399 13.77 -35.19 -33.29
C PRO A 399 14.40 -35.42 -31.90
N GLN A 400 14.52 -34.36 -31.10
CA GLN A 400 15.01 -34.41 -29.73
C GLN A 400 14.15 -35.30 -28.82
N LEU A 401 12.85 -35.42 -29.07
CA LEU A 401 11.95 -36.28 -28.29
C LEU A 401 12.12 -37.78 -28.59
N THR A 402 12.93 -38.13 -29.59
CA THR A 402 13.34 -39.51 -29.86
C THR A 402 14.76 -39.82 -29.39
N ASN A 403 15.54 -38.80 -29.02
CA ASN A 403 16.91 -38.96 -28.57
C ASN A 403 16.96 -39.22 -27.05
N GLU A 404 17.39 -40.42 -26.66
CA GLU A 404 17.44 -40.84 -25.25
C GLU A 404 18.38 -39.97 -24.40
N ASP A 405 19.51 -39.52 -24.95
CA ASP A 405 20.44 -38.65 -24.24
C ASP A 405 19.79 -37.29 -23.93
N TRP A 406 19.07 -36.73 -24.92
CA TRP A 406 18.36 -35.48 -24.74
C TRP A 406 17.22 -35.58 -23.73
N ILE A 407 16.49 -36.71 -23.72
CA ILE A 407 15.44 -36.98 -22.73
C ILE A 407 16.02 -37.09 -21.32
N ARG A 408 17.19 -37.73 -21.16
CA ARG A 408 17.88 -37.78 -19.86
C ARG A 408 18.32 -36.39 -19.40
N ASP A 409 18.84 -35.56 -20.30
CA ASP A 409 19.21 -34.17 -19.99
C ASP A 409 17.99 -33.33 -19.56
N LEU A 410 16.86 -33.50 -20.24
CA LEU A 410 15.59 -32.89 -19.85
C LEU A 410 15.15 -33.38 -18.46
N ALA A 411 15.21 -34.68 -18.21
CA ALA A 411 14.78 -35.27 -16.94
C ALA A 411 15.65 -34.81 -15.76
N PHE A 412 16.97 -34.80 -15.92
CA PHE A 412 17.89 -34.20 -14.95
C PHE A 412 17.56 -32.73 -14.71
N LEU A 413 17.34 -31.97 -15.80
CA LEU A 413 17.03 -30.55 -15.71
C LEU A 413 15.71 -30.31 -14.96
N VAL A 414 14.68 -31.13 -15.16
CA VAL A 414 13.41 -31.07 -14.40
C VAL A 414 13.67 -31.23 -12.90
N ASP A 415 14.43 -32.24 -12.50
CA ASP A 415 14.68 -32.57 -11.10
C ASP A 415 15.54 -31.50 -10.40
N ILE A 416 16.69 -31.11 -10.97
CA ILE A 416 17.55 -30.09 -10.36
C ILE A 416 16.86 -28.74 -10.27
N THR A 417 16.02 -28.42 -11.27
CA THR A 417 15.22 -27.20 -11.27
C THR A 417 14.16 -27.22 -10.16
N ASN A 418 13.57 -28.38 -9.88
CA ASN A 418 12.58 -28.53 -8.81
C ASN A 418 13.22 -28.33 -7.43
N HIS A 419 14.43 -28.86 -7.22
CA HIS A 419 15.21 -28.64 -6.00
C HIS A 419 15.54 -27.16 -5.80
N LEU A 420 16.06 -26.49 -6.84
CA LEU A 420 16.33 -25.05 -6.80
C LEU A 420 15.06 -24.23 -6.56
N ASN A 421 13.93 -24.62 -7.16
CA ASN A 421 12.65 -23.98 -6.92
C ASN A 421 12.19 -24.13 -5.44
N THR A 422 12.50 -25.26 -4.82
CA THR A 422 12.18 -25.50 -3.39
C THR A 422 12.98 -24.57 -2.50
N LEU A 423 14.28 -24.42 -2.76
CA LEU A 423 15.14 -23.42 -2.10
C LEU A 423 14.62 -21.99 -2.35
N ASN A 424 14.34 -21.63 -3.59
CA ASN A 424 13.89 -20.28 -3.94
C ASN A 424 12.58 -19.89 -3.22
N ILE A 425 11.64 -20.83 -3.07
CA ILE A 425 10.39 -20.63 -2.29
C ILE A 425 10.70 -20.48 -0.79
N SER A 426 11.65 -21.25 -0.25
CA SER A 426 12.00 -21.13 1.18
C SER A 426 12.65 -19.79 1.52
N LEU A 427 13.38 -19.18 0.57
CA LEU A 427 14.02 -17.87 0.69
C LEU A 427 13.05 -16.68 0.53
N GLN A 428 11.86 -16.92 -0.03
CA GLN A 428 10.84 -15.89 -0.29
C GLN A 428 9.79 -15.75 0.82
N ARG A 429 9.99 -16.40 1.97
CA ARG A 429 9.01 -16.31 3.06
C ARG A 429 9.08 -14.91 3.68
N ARG A 430 7.95 -14.43 4.19
CA ARG A 430 7.88 -13.11 4.84
C ARG A 430 8.53 -13.15 6.21
N SER A 431 9.10 -12.02 6.63
CA SER A 431 9.64 -11.81 7.98
C SER A 431 10.74 -12.79 8.41
N GLN A 432 11.47 -13.37 7.45
CA GLN A 432 12.62 -14.22 7.78
C GLN A 432 13.74 -13.41 8.42
N VAL A 433 14.49 -14.06 9.30
CA VAL A 433 15.78 -13.56 9.79
C VAL A 433 16.87 -13.99 8.80
N VAL A 434 17.90 -13.17 8.63
CA VAL A 434 19.02 -13.45 7.71
C VAL A 434 19.67 -14.81 7.97
N THR A 435 19.76 -15.24 9.24
CA THR A 435 20.29 -16.56 9.61
C THR A 435 19.47 -17.70 9.02
N GLN A 436 18.15 -17.66 9.14
CA GLN A 436 17.25 -18.69 8.58
C GLN A 436 17.38 -18.81 7.05
N MET A 437 17.61 -17.68 6.37
CA MET A 437 17.87 -17.68 4.92
C MET A 437 19.22 -18.33 4.60
N TYR A 438 20.25 -18.00 5.37
CA TYR A 438 21.58 -18.60 5.20
C TYR A 438 21.59 -20.10 5.53
N ASP A 439 20.88 -20.53 6.58
CA ASP A 439 20.69 -21.94 6.93
C ASP A 439 20.07 -22.73 5.78
N SER A 440 19.11 -22.13 5.06
CA SER A 440 18.51 -22.74 3.86
C SER A 440 19.55 -22.94 2.74
N VAL A 441 20.46 -21.97 2.56
CA VAL A 441 21.57 -22.09 1.59
C VAL A 441 22.57 -23.17 2.03
N CYS A 442 22.92 -23.23 3.32
CA CYS A 442 23.80 -24.25 3.88
C CYS A 442 23.21 -25.66 3.74
N SER A 443 21.90 -25.82 4.01
CA SER A 443 21.17 -27.07 3.78
C SER A 443 21.27 -27.50 2.31
N PHE A 444 21.04 -26.57 1.37
CA PHE A 444 21.14 -26.87 -0.05
C PHE A 444 22.57 -27.23 -0.49
N LEU A 445 23.60 -26.59 0.07
CA LEU A 445 25.01 -26.96 -0.17
C LEU A 445 25.33 -28.38 0.33
N ALA A 446 24.76 -28.78 1.46
CA ALA A 446 24.88 -30.14 1.98
C ALA A 446 24.16 -31.15 1.07
N GLU A 447 22.96 -30.81 0.60
CA GLU A 447 22.21 -31.60 -0.38
C GLU A 447 22.98 -31.79 -1.69
N LEU A 448 23.57 -30.73 -2.26
CA LEU A 448 24.41 -30.82 -3.46
C LEU A 448 25.61 -31.76 -3.25
N SER A 449 26.23 -31.72 -2.07
CA SER A 449 27.35 -32.61 -1.73
C SER A 449 26.90 -34.07 -1.63
N LEU A 450 25.70 -34.32 -1.08
CA LEU A 450 25.11 -35.65 -1.06
C LEU A 450 24.79 -36.15 -2.47
N TRP A 451 24.20 -35.31 -3.32
CA TRP A 451 23.84 -35.66 -4.70
C TRP A 451 25.06 -35.92 -5.57
N GLU A 452 26.16 -35.20 -5.36
CA GLU A 452 27.46 -35.48 -5.99
C GLU A 452 27.91 -36.93 -5.70
N THR A 453 27.87 -37.34 -4.43
CA THR A 453 28.24 -38.72 -4.02
C THR A 453 27.25 -39.74 -4.58
N HIS A 454 25.95 -39.46 -4.50
CA HIS A 454 24.91 -40.37 -4.99
C HIS A 454 24.98 -40.59 -6.50
N LEU A 455 25.15 -39.53 -7.30
CA LEU A 455 25.27 -39.66 -8.77
C LEU A 455 26.51 -40.43 -9.19
N THR A 456 27.61 -40.36 -8.43
CA THR A 456 28.84 -41.12 -8.69
C THR A 456 28.62 -42.64 -8.60
N VAL A 457 27.69 -43.08 -7.75
CA VAL A 457 27.27 -44.48 -7.61
C VAL A 457 25.93 -44.78 -8.30
N ASN A 458 25.49 -43.89 -9.19
CA ASN A 458 24.21 -43.97 -9.91
C ASN A 458 22.96 -44.12 -9.02
N ASN A 459 23.02 -43.60 -7.79
CA ASN A 459 21.86 -43.53 -6.90
C ASN A 459 20.97 -42.34 -7.29
N LEU A 460 19.94 -42.62 -8.09
CA LEU A 460 18.99 -41.62 -8.61
C LEU A 460 17.81 -41.31 -7.65
N THR A 461 17.91 -41.64 -6.36
CA THR A 461 16.80 -41.49 -5.39
C THR A 461 16.27 -40.06 -5.31
N HIS A 462 17.13 -39.05 -5.44
CA HIS A 462 16.74 -37.63 -5.43
C HIS A 462 16.46 -37.05 -6.81
N PHE A 463 16.52 -37.87 -7.87
CA PHE A 463 16.26 -37.48 -9.25
C PHE A 463 15.20 -38.41 -9.85
N PRO A 464 13.93 -38.31 -9.40
CA PRO A 464 12.87 -39.25 -9.79
C PRO A 464 12.55 -39.20 -11.28
N THR A 465 12.61 -38.02 -11.91
CA THR A 465 12.38 -37.88 -13.35
C THR A 465 13.51 -38.55 -14.12
N LEU A 466 14.77 -38.30 -13.73
CA LEU A 466 15.92 -38.97 -14.35
C LEU A 466 15.87 -40.48 -14.14
N LYS A 467 15.48 -40.95 -12.95
CA LYS A 467 15.31 -42.37 -12.64
C LYS A 467 14.27 -43.03 -13.55
N SER A 468 13.22 -42.31 -13.96
CA SER A 468 12.17 -42.86 -14.83
C SER A 468 12.62 -43.12 -16.27
N VAL A 469 13.69 -42.45 -16.73
CA VAL A 469 14.22 -42.56 -18.10
C VAL A 469 15.60 -43.17 -18.17
N SER A 470 16.25 -43.38 -17.03
CA SER A 470 17.55 -44.06 -16.93
C SER A 470 17.40 -45.55 -17.22
N ARG A 471 18.37 -46.08 -17.98
CA ARG A 471 18.42 -47.49 -18.39
C ARG A 471 19.77 -48.14 -18.07
N ASN A 472 20.83 -47.34 -17.91
CA ASN A 472 22.17 -47.84 -17.61
C ASN A 472 22.58 -47.50 -16.18
N GLU A 473 23.47 -48.33 -15.64
CA GLU A 473 24.09 -48.11 -14.33
C GLU A 473 25.07 -46.92 -14.30
N SER A 474 25.31 -46.27 -15.44
CA SER A 474 26.24 -45.13 -15.55
C SER A 474 25.58 -43.79 -15.91
N ASP A 475 24.26 -43.75 -16.11
CA ASP A 475 23.57 -42.54 -16.60
C ASP A 475 23.71 -41.34 -15.64
N GLY A 476 23.76 -41.59 -14.33
CA GLY A 476 23.94 -40.57 -13.29
C GLY A 476 25.31 -39.90 -13.31
N LEU A 477 26.37 -40.62 -13.72
CA LEU A 477 27.75 -40.10 -13.69
C LEU A 477 27.92 -38.88 -14.63
N ILE A 478 27.14 -38.83 -15.71
CA ILE A 478 27.15 -37.74 -16.71
C ILE A 478 26.83 -36.39 -16.05
N TYR A 479 26.04 -36.40 -14.97
CA TYR A 479 25.54 -35.19 -14.32
C TYR A 479 26.38 -34.74 -13.12
N VAL A 480 27.35 -35.55 -12.66
CA VAL A 480 28.26 -35.19 -11.55
C VAL A 480 28.97 -33.85 -11.81
N PRO A 481 29.57 -33.58 -13.00
CA PRO A 481 30.22 -32.31 -13.27
C PRO A 481 29.29 -31.09 -13.14
N LYS A 482 28.00 -31.26 -13.49
CA LYS A 482 26.99 -30.18 -13.36
C LYS A 482 26.66 -29.86 -11.91
N ILE A 483 26.57 -30.89 -11.06
CA ILE A 483 26.37 -30.70 -9.61
C ILE A 483 27.60 -30.06 -8.96
N VAL A 484 28.80 -30.48 -9.35
CA VAL A 484 30.06 -29.89 -8.87
C VAL A 484 30.14 -28.41 -9.27
N GLU A 485 29.87 -28.07 -10.54
CA GLU A 485 29.87 -26.67 -11.01
C GLU A 485 28.86 -25.82 -10.23
N LEU A 486 27.65 -26.34 -10.01
CA LEU A 486 26.61 -25.65 -9.25
C LEU A 486 27.06 -25.42 -7.79
N LYS A 487 27.59 -26.46 -7.13
CA LYS A 487 28.10 -26.40 -5.76
C LYS A 487 29.23 -25.39 -5.62
N THR A 488 30.20 -25.40 -6.52
CA THR A 488 31.31 -24.43 -6.52
C THR A 488 30.79 -22.99 -6.68
N GLU A 489 29.80 -22.75 -7.54
CA GLU A 489 29.23 -21.42 -7.72
C GLU A 489 28.46 -20.93 -6.48
N PHE A 490 27.71 -21.81 -5.81
CA PHE A 490 27.11 -21.49 -4.51
C PHE A 490 28.19 -21.14 -3.47
N GLN A 491 29.22 -21.99 -3.31
CA GLN A 491 30.31 -21.74 -2.36
C GLN A 491 31.04 -20.42 -2.63
N LYS A 492 31.26 -20.09 -3.91
CA LYS A 492 31.91 -18.84 -4.32
C LYS A 492 31.05 -17.61 -4.02
N ARG A 493 29.76 -17.67 -4.32
CA ARG A 493 28.85 -16.51 -4.18
C ARG A 493 28.53 -16.23 -2.72
N PHE A 494 28.25 -17.26 -1.94
CA PHE A 494 27.94 -17.13 -0.53
C PHE A 494 29.19 -17.06 0.37
N PHE A 495 30.38 -16.88 -0.21
CA PHE A 495 31.63 -16.75 0.55
C PHE A 495 31.62 -15.55 1.51
N ASP A 496 30.95 -14.45 1.14
CA ASP A 496 30.85 -13.27 2.00
C ASP A 496 30.17 -13.58 3.34
N PHE A 497 29.18 -14.49 3.35
CA PHE A 497 28.52 -14.93 4.59
C PHE A 497 29.46 -15.72 5.52
N LYS A 498 30.53 -16.33 5.00
CA LYS A 498 31.54 -16.98 5.84
C LYS A 498 32.25 -16.00 6.76
N HIS A 499 32.42 -14.74 6.33
CA HIS A 499 33.01 -13.70 7.18
C HIS A 499 32.15 -13.39 8.40
N TYR A 500 30.84 -13.62 8.30
CA TYR A 500 29.87 -13.40 9.38
C TYR A 500 29.45 -14.71 10.07
N GLU A 501 30.07 -15.84 9.74
CA GLU A 501 29.62 -17.18 10.18
C GLU A 501 29.58 -17.30 11.70
N ASN A 502 30.59 -16.80 12.40
CA ASN A 502 30.62 -16.82 13.87
C ASN A 502 29.53 -15.93 14.48
N GLU A 503 29.28 -14.74 13.91
CA GLU A 503 28.22 -13.83 14.37
C GLU A 503 26.82 -14.46 14.17
N LEU A 504 26.60 -15.07 13.00
CA LEU A 504 25.35 -15.74 12.64
C LEU A 504 25.13 -17.00 13.48
N THR A 505 26.18 -17.78 13.73
CA THR A 505 26.13 -18.98 14.57
C THR A 505 25.86 -18.62 16.02
N LEU A 506 26.47 -17.55 16.53
CA LEU A 506 26.25 -17.05 17.89
C LEU A 506 24.78 -16.64 18.09
N PHE A 507 24.15 -16.13 17.04
CA PHE A 507 22.72 -15.85 17.05
C PHE A 507 21.94 -17.16 17.00
N SER A 508 22.09 -17.98 15.96
CA SER A 508 21.26 -19.17 15.78
C SER A 508 21.41 -20.22 16.90
N SER A 509 22.59 -20.32 17.52
CA SER A 509 22.93 -21.41 18.45
C SER A 509 23.78 -20.94 19.65
N PRO A 510 23.28 -20.02 20.49
CA PRO A 510 24.09 -19.41 21.54
C PRO A 510 24.51 -20.38 22.65
N PHE A 511 23.71 -21.42 22.89
CA PHE A 511 23.96 -22.41 23.94
C PHE A 511 24.99 -23.48 23.55
N SER A 512 25.44 -23.52 22.28
CA SER A 512 26.35 -24.56 21.78
C SER A 512 27.54 -24.01 21.00
N ILE A 513 27.65 -22.69 20.80
CA ILE A 513 28.80 -22.10 20.12
C ILE A 513 30.08 -22.22 20.95
N ASN A 514 31.20 -22.46 20.28
CA ASN A 514 32.51 -22.42 20.91
C ASN A 514 32.86 -20.97 21.30
N ILE A 515 33.15 -20.73 22.59
CA ILE A 515 33.51 -19.41 23.13
C ILE A 515 34.74 -18.81 22.43
N ASP A 516 35.70 -19.63 22.02
CA ASP A 516 36.92 -19.16 21.32
C ASP A 516 36.59 -18.50 19.96
N SER A 517 35.43 -18.83 19.37
CA SER A 517 34.96 -18.26 18.11
C SER A 517 34.15 -16.96 18.28
N VAL A 518 33.77 -16.65 19.53
CA VAL A 518 32.97 -15.46 19.87
C VAL A 518 33.87 -14.25 20.06
N HIS A 519 33.43 -13.09 19.59
CA HIS A 519 34.15 -11.82 19.76
C HIS A 519 34.41 -11.52 21.24
N GLU A 520 35.64 -11.09 21.56
CA GLU A 520 36.14 -10.92 22.94
C GLU A 520 35.18 -10.15 23.86
N GLU A 521 34.57 -9.09 23.33
CA GLU A 521 33.63 -8.26 24.08
C GLU A 521 32.37 -8.99 24.57
N LEU A 522 31.95 -10.06 23.87
CA LEU A 522 30.74 -10.83 24.14
C LEU A 522 31.00 -12.09 24.96
N GLN A 523 32.24 -12.60 25.00
CA GLN A 523 32.56 -13.92 25.55
C GLN A 523 32.04 -14.13 26.97
N MET A 524 32.25 -13.16 27.88
CA MET A 524 31.81 -13.26 29.27
C MET A 524 30.28 -13.35 29.41
N GLU A 525 29.53 -12.54 28.66
CA GLU A 525 28.06 -12.58 28.66
C GLU A 525 27.54 -13.90 28.07
N VAL A 526 28.21 -14.43 27.03
CA VAL A 526 27.84 -15.70 26.40
C VAL A 526 28.13 -16.88 27.32
N ILE A 527 29.26 -16.88 28.05
CA ILE A 527 29.55 -17.92 29.07
C ILE A 527 28.45 -17.92 30.15
N GLU A 528 28.07 -16.75 30.66
CA GLU A 528 27.00 -16.64 31.65
C GLU A 528 25.66 -17.13 31.08
N LEU A 529 25.36 -16.78 29.82
CA LEU A 529 24.16 -17.26 29.12
C LEU A 529 24.16 -18.79 28.98
N GLN A 530 25.27 -19.40 28.54
CA GLN A 530 25.40 -20.84 28.36
C GLN A 530 25.19 -21.63 29.64
N CYS A 531 25.60 -21.06 30.78
CA CYS A 531 25.40 -21.65 32.11
C CYS A 531 23.99 -21.41 32.69
N ASN A 532 23.19 -20.53 32.08
CA ASN A 532 21.84 -20.21 32.57
C ASN A 532 20.82 -21.26 32.11
N THR A 533 20.55 -22.24 32.98
CA THR A 533 19.61 -23.33 32.69
C THR A 533 18.18 -22.87 32.46
N ILE A 534 17.73 -21.80 33.13
CA ILE A 534 16.38 -21.25 32.97
C ILE A 534 16.21 -20.67 31.57
N LEU A 535 17.17 -19.85 31.12
CA LEU A 535 17.15 -19.29 29.76
C LEU A 535 17.32 -20.38 28.70
N LYS A 536 18.13 -21.42 28.96
CA LYS A 536 18.25 -22.57 28.05
C LYS A 536 16.93 -23.31 27.87
N THR A 537 16.23 -23.63 28.96
CA THR A 537 14.89 -24.23 28.87
C THR A 537 13.89 -23.31 28.16
N LYS A 538 13.98 -22.00 28.36
CA LYS A 538 13.13 -21.04 27.64
C LYS A 538 13.42 -21.02 26.14
N TYR A 539 14.70 -21.07 25.77
CA TYR A 539 15.17 -21.16 24.39
C TYR A 539 14.65 -22.43 23.70
N ASP A 540 14.80 -23.59 24.33
CA ASP A 540 14.34 -24.88 23.78
C ASP A 540 12.82 -24.92 23.55
N ASN A 541 12.06 -24.23 24.40
CA ASN A 541 10.59 -24.20 24.31
C ASN A 541 10.03 -23.21 23.29
N ILE A 542 10.69 -22.06 23.08
CA ILE A 542 10.16 -20.95 22.25
C ILE A 542 10.87 -20.86 20.90
N GLY A 543 12.18 -21.09 20.89
CA GLY A 543 13.02 -20.88 19.72
C GLY A 543 13.30 -19.42 19.40
N ILE A 544 14.05 -19.22 18.33
CA ILE A 544 14.46 -17.91 17.78
C ILE A 544 13.48 -17.48 16.68
N PRO A 545 13.15 -16.18 16.57
CA PRO A 545 13.73 -15.04 17.30
C PRO A 545 13.05 -14.68 18.63
N GLU A 546 11.89 -15.22 18.93
CA GLU A 546 11.09 -14.85 20.10
C GLU A 546 11.83 -14.99 21.44
N PHE A 547 12.76 -15.95 21.55
CA PHE A 547 13.62 -16.14 22.72
C PHE A 547 14.28 -14.84 23.19
N TYR A 548 14.77 -13.98 22.29
CA TYR A 548 15.55 -12.81 22.69
C TYR A 548 14.76 -11.77 23.47
N LYS A 549 13.42 -11.76 23.35
CA LYS A 549 12.54 -10.91 24.18
C LYS A 549 12.68 -11.20 25.68
N TYR A 550 13.13 -12.41 26.03
CA TYR A 550 13.30 -12.85 27.41
C TYR A 550 14.71 -12.64 27.97
N LEU A 551 15.66 -12.15 27.16
CA LEU A 551 16.97 -11.78 27.69
C LEU A 551 16.79 -10.66 28.73
N GLY A 552 17.46 -10.76 29.87
CA GLY A 552 17.47 -9.69 30.87
C GLY A 552 18.34 -8.51 30.45
N LYS A 553 18.25 -7.39 31.19
CA LYS A 553 19.18 -6.26 31.02
C LYS A 553 20.63 -6.59 31.42
N SER A 554 20.85 -7.75 32.04
CA SER A 554 22.16 -8.27 32.43
C SER A 554 23.07 -8.66 31.25
N TYR A 555 22.51 -8.80 30.04
CA TYR A 555 23.26 -9.15 28.83
C TYR A 555 23.29 -8.00 27.80
N PRO A 556 23.76 -6.79 28.16
CA PRO A 556 23.61 -5.61 27.29
C PRO A 556 24.34 -5.76 25.96
N LYS A 557 25.54 -6.35 25.92
CA LYS A 557 26.31 -6.48 24.68
C LYS A 557 25.72 -7.56 23.78
N TYR A 558 25.34 -8.71 24.35
CA TYR A 558 24.71 -9.79 23.62
C TYR A 558 23.31 -9.40 23.10
N ARG A 559 22.54 -8.61 23.87
CA ARG A 559 21.30 -8.02 23.36
C ARG A 559 21.56 -7.14 22.14
N ASN A 560 22.56 -6.26 22.20
CA ASN A 560 22.91 -5.40 21.07
C ASN A 560 23.31 -6.23 19.83
N HIS A 561 24.09 -7.30 20.01
CA HIS A 561 24.42 -8.26 18.95
C HIS A 561 23.16 -8.83 18.29
N CYS A 562 22.20 -9.29 19.10
CA CYS A 562 20.95 -9.88 18.60
C CYS A 562 20.06 -8.87 17.87
N VAL A 563 19.91 -7.65 18.40
CA VAL A 563 19.14 -6.57 17.75
C VAL A 563 19.74 -6.22 16.39
N LYS A 564 21.08 -6.14 16.29
CA LYS A 564 21.77 -5.88 15.03
C LYS A 564 21.43 -6.95 13.99
N LEU A 565 21.57 -8.23 14.31
CA LEU A 565 21.25 -9.32 13.38
C LEU A 565 19.75 -9.40 13.01
N LEU A 566 18.86 -9.12 13.95
CA LEU A 566 17.41 -9.06 13.68
C LEU A 566 17.00 -7.94 12.73
N SER A 567 17.75 -6.83 12.74
CA SER A 567 17.50 -5.69 11.86
C SER A 567 17.91 -5.95 10.40
N MET A 568 18.81 -6.92 10.16
CA MET A 568 19.37 -7.17 8.84
C MET A 568 18.37 -7.79 7.87
N PHE A 569 18.42 -7.35 6.61
CA PHE A 569 17.76 -8.01 5.49
C PHE A 569 18.66 -9.08 4.88
N GLY A 570 18.11 -10.26 4.57
CA GLY A 570 18.81 -11.27 3.75
C GLY A 570 18.52 -11.16 2.25
N SER A 571 17.47 -10.42 1.87
CA SER A 571 17.08 -10.24 0.48
C SER A 571 16.38 -8.90 0.22
N THR A 572 16.31 -8.53 -1.06
CA THR A 572 15.49 -7.43 -1.60
C THR A 572 14.11 -7.90 -2.06
N TYR A 573 13.66 -9.10 -1.65
CA TYR A 573 12.38 -9.66 -2.13
C TYR A 573 11.16 -8.80 -1.78
N VAL A 574 11.24 -8.05 -0.66
CA VAL A 574 10.22 -7.06 -0.28
C VAL A 574 10.05 -5.97 -1.35
N CYS A 575 11.16 -5.55 -1.99
CA CYS A 575 11.14 -4.62 -3.12
C CYS A 575 10.51 -5.28 -4.36
N GLU A 576 10.84 -6.53 -4.66
CA GLU A 576 10.25 -7.28 -5.78
C GLU A 576 8.74 -7.51 -5.64
N GLN A 577 8.26 -7.74 -4.42
CA GLN A 577 6.83 -7.83 -4.13
C GLN A 577 6.15 -6.50 -4.45
N LEU A 578 6.73 -5.38 -4.01
CA LEU A 578 6.22 -4.05 -4.32
C LEU A 578 6.20 -3.77 -5.82
N PHE A 579 7.27 -4.10 -6.56
CA PHE A 579 7.28 -3.97 -8.03
C PHE A 579 6.17 -4.80 -8.70
N SER A 580 5.82 -5.96 -8.13
CA SER A 580 4.74 -6.80 -8.63
C SER A 580 3.36 -6.14 -8.38
N VAL A 581 3.14 -5.58 -7.18
CA VAL A 581 1.92 -4.80 -6.86
C VAL A 581 1.81 -3.56 -7.73
N MET A 582 2.91 -2.87 -8.01
CA MET A 582 2.98 -1.73 -8.91
C MET A 582 2.54 -2.08 -10.33
N LYS A 583 3.06 -3.20 -10.88
CA LYS A 583 2.69 -3.70 -12.21
C LYS A 583 1.19 -4.01 -12.30
N LEU A 584 0.60 -4.57 -11.24
CA LEU A 584 -0.85 -4.83 -11.16
C LEU A 584 -1.68 -3.56 -11.03
N SER A 585 -1.14 -2.53 -10.37
CA SER A 585 -1.88 -1.29 -10.07
C SER A 585 -2.05 -0.37 -11.29
N LYS A 586 -1.08 -0.37 -12.23
CA LYS A 586 -1.14 0.36 -13.50
C LYS A 586 -1.36 -0.62 -14.67
N THR A 587 -2.60 -1.08 -14.87
CA THR A 587 -3.02 -1.82 -16.09
C THR A 587 -3.31 -0.84 -17.24
N LYS A 588 -3.47 -1.33 -18.49
CA LYS A 588 -3.85 -0.50 -19.67
C LYS A 588 -5.05 0.43 -19.43
N ASN A 589 -5.96 0.08 -18.51
CA ASN A 589 -7.15 0.86 -18.15
C ASN A 589 -6.96 1.81 -16.95
N ARG A 590 -5.80 1.80 -16.28
CA ARG A 590 -5.44 2.65 -15.10
C ARG A 590 -4.21 3.53 -15.35
N SER A 591 -3.77 3.64 -16.60
CA SER A 591 -2.56 4.36 -17.05
C SER A 591 -2.54 5.87 -16.75
N GLN A 592 -3.67 6.46 -16.33
CA GLN A 592 -3.80 7.91 -16.05
C GLN A 592 -3.55 8.32 -14.59
N LEU A 593 -3.19 7.41 -13.68
CA LEU A 593 -2.81 7.78 -12.31
C LEU A 593 -1.47 8.52 -12.32
N LYS A 594 -1.50 9.84 -12.04
CA LYS A 594 -0.31 10.67 -11.80
C LYS A 594 0.59 10.01 -10.74
N ASP A 595 1.91 10.12 -10.89
CA ASP A 595 2.88 9.37 -10.08
C ASP A 595 2.77 9.62 -8.57
N THR A 596 2.38 10.83 -8.16
CA THR A 596 2.12 11.16 -6.74
C THR A 596 0.95 10.37 -6.15
N ARG A 597 -0.12 10.13 -6.92
CA ARG A 597 -1.27 9.33 -6.49
C ARG A 597 -0.94 7.85 -6.42
N LEU A 598 -0.14 7.35 -7.35
CA LEU A 598 0.34 5.97 -7.32
C LEU A 598 1.20 5.74 -6.07
N ASN A 599 2.10 6.68 -5.74
CA ASN A 599 2.98 6.56 -4.58
C ASN A 599 2.18 6.42 -3.26
N SER A 600 1.18 7.30 -3.04
CA SER A 600 0.32 7.19 -1.85
C SER A 600 -0.45 5.87 -1.76
N VAL A 601 -0.96 5.34 -2.89
CA VAL A 601 -1.64 4.04 -2.92
C VAL A 601 -0.68 2.91 -2.55
N LEU A 602 0.53 2.93 -3.06
CA LEU A 602 1.53 1.89 -2.79
C LEU A 602 2.03 1.93 -1.35
N HIS A 603 2.23 3.13 -0.79
CA HIS A 603 2.53 3.31 0.62
C HIS A 603 1.46 2.71 1.53
N ILE A 604 0.17 2.83 1.18
CA ILE A 604 -0.89 2.20 1.97
C ILE A 604 -0.94 0.68 1.75
N ALA A 605 -0.83 0.24 0.50
CA ALA A 605 -1.01 -1.17 0.14
C ALA A 605 0.12 -2.08 0.62
N THR A 606 1.29 -1.51 0.90
CA THR A 606 2.53 -2.26 1.12
C THR A 606 3.03 -2.20 2.57
N ARG A 607 2.53 -1.23 3.35
CA ARG A 607 2.94 -1.07 4.74
C ARG A 607 2.17 -2.00 5.68
N ASN A 608 2.85 -2.52 6.69
CA ASN A 608 2.22 -3.35 7.72
C ASN A 608 1.54 -2.47 8.79
N MET A 609 2.13 -1.31 9.07
CA MET A 609 1.55 -0.26 9.88
C MET A 609 0.22 0.23 9.29
N ARG A 610 -0.76 0.44 10.19
CA ARG A 610 -2.08 0.97 9.81
C ARG A 610 -2.14 2.48 10.01
N PRO A 611 -2.86 3.23 9.16
CA PRO A 611 -3.14 4.64 9.44
C PRO A 611 -3.93 4.78 10.75
N ASP A 612 -3.70 5.87 11.47
CA ASP A 612 -4.54 6.25 12.61
C ASP A 612 -5.84 6.86 12.10
N ILE A 613 -6.86 6.01 11.94
CA ILE A 613 -8.16 6.41 11.41
C ILE A 613 -8.89 7.37 12.36
N ASP A 614 -8.71 7.22 13.67
CA ASP A 614 -9.38 8.08 14.64
C ASP A 614 -8.80 9.50 14.61
N PHE A 615 -7.47 9.62 14.52
CA PHE A 615 -6.83 10.92 14.30
C PHE A 615 -7.25 11.56 12.97
N LEU A 616 -7.25 10.79 11.89
CA LEU A 616 -7.61 11.29 10.55
C LEU A 616 -9.08 11.70 10.44
N THR A 617 -9.99 11.01 11.13
CA THR A 617 -11.42 11.37 11.15
C THR A 617 -11.71 12.61 11.99
N ARG A 618 -10.99 12.80 13.10
CA ARG A 618 -11.09 14.02 13.93
C ARG A 618 -10.56 15.26 13.23
N THR A 619 -9.50 15.12 12.43
CA THR A 619 -8.89 16.22 11.65
C THR A 619 -9.59 16.46 10.30
N GLY A 620 -10.27 15.45 9.75
CA GLY A 620 -10.90 15.45 8.43
C GLY A 620 -12.30 16.08 8.31
N LEU A 621 -12.89 16.60 9.40
CA LEU A 621 -14.13 17.40 9.37
C LEU A 621 -13.87 18.91 9.22
N GLY A 622 -12.68 19.32 8.79
CA GLY A 622 -12.27 20.72 8.60
C GLY A 622 -12.36 21.23 7.17
N GLY A 623 -13.47 20.97 6.46
CA GLY A 623 -13.80 21.65 5.21
C GLY A 623 -14.36 23.04 5.47
N GLY A 624 -13.57 23.95 6.05
CA GLY A 624 -13.94 25.34 6.31
C GLY A 624 -13.73 25.75 7.77
N ALA A 625 -12.94 26.82 7.97
CA ALA A 625 -12.57 27.45 9.24
C ALA A 625 -11.49 26.72 10.08
N ARG A 626 -10.23 27.12 9.87
CA ARG A 626 -9.25 27.18 10.95
C ARG A 626 -9.70 28.27 11.93
N THR A 627 -10.36 27.92 13.02
CA THR A 627 -10.47 28.82 14.18
C THR A 627 -9.34 28.55 15.14
N ARG A 628 -8.57 29.61 15.37
CA ARG A 628 -7.42 29.73 16.25
C ARG A 628 -7.93 29.80 17.69
N SER A 629 -8.32 28.68 18.31
CA SER A 629 -8.75 28.71 19.73
C SER A 629 -8.52 27.45 20.57
N ASP A 630 -8.06 26.32 20.03
CA ASP A 630 -7.90 25.10 20.86
C ASP A 630 -6.48 24.89 21.42
N ILE A 631 -5.66 25.94 21.41
CA ILE A 631 -4.49 26.04 22.29
C ILE A 631 -4.97 26.69 23.57
N LEU A 632 -5.43 25.87 24.52
CA LEU A 632 -5.52 26.09 25.98
C LEU A 632 -6.73 25.34 26.53
N ARG A 633 -6.53 24.06 26.87
CA ARG A 633 -7.07 23.37 28.07
C ARG A 633 -6.76 21.88 27.98
N GLN A 634 -5.58 21.50 28.45
CA GLN A 634 -5.42 20.24 29.16
C GLN A 634 -4.92 20.59 30.57
N PRO A 635 -5.57 20.14 31.65
CA PRO A 635 -4.98 20.22 32.98
C PRO A 635 -3.84 19.18 33.10
N PRO A 636 -2.78 19.47 33.87
CA PRO A 636 -1.64 18.57 33.99
C PRO A 636 -2.00 17.27 34.74
N PRO A 637 -1.29 16.17 34.49
CA PRO A 637 -1.47 14.94 35.24
C PRO A 637 -0.99 15.14 36.69
N LEU A 638 -1.83 14.72 37.64
CA LEU A 638 -1.50 14.66 39.06
C LEU A 638 -0.32 13.69 39.27
N SER A 639 0.76 14.22 39.83
CA SER A 639 1.87 13.48 40.41
C SER A 639 1.42 12.83 41.72
N GLU A 640 1.38 11.50 41.79
CA GLU A 640 1.44 10.79 43.06
C GLU A 640 2.89 10.41 43.35
N ALA A 641 3.48 11.13 44.30
CA ALA A 641 4.69 10.71 44.99
C ALA A 641 4.45 10.80 46.50
N ALA A 642 4.41 9.62 47.11
CA ALA A 642 4.86 9.26 48.45
C ALA A 642 4.14 9.82 49.70
N GLY A 643 3.79 8.90 50.61
CA GLY A 643 3.56 9.23 52.01
C GLY A 643 3.00 8.09 52.87
N THR A 644 3.88 7.23 53.38
CA THR A 644 3.87 6.63 54.74
C THR A 644 2.61 5.92 55.26
N GLY A 645 2.78 4.61 55.53
CA GLY A 645 1.94 3.75 56.36
C GLY A 645 2.54 2.36 56.43
#